data_AF-D2W3N5-F1
#
_entry.id   AF-D2W3N5-F1
#
_cell.length_a   1.000
_cell.length_b   1.000
_cell.length_c   1.000
_cell.angle_alpha   90.00
_cell.angle_beta   90.00
_cell.angle_gamma   90.00
#
_symmetry.space_group_name_H-M   'P 1'
#
loop_
_entity.id
_entity.type
_entity.pdbx_description
1 polymer ?
#
loop_
_entity_poly.entity_id
_entity_poly.type
_entity_poly.pdbx_seq_one_letter_code
_entity_poly.pdbx_strand_id
1 'polypeptide(L)'
;MMVQEEEPFNPNYVPQEEQMVNQIVLASPVQQQPFVYQQQQLVETQVIGQGAVGAIASGPTIGMELQGVSSQFVCKNLTPEMVNDELVKNIFFATGGNTMISIVSFIINKLILVGFGEAVMVNYVIRRQVKNMRIGNRMLNYKSRGNMKLAMYSVVNWMLILFTLGLFYILGYSHEFFYAQLDARIYWGKPAKVSKKRNQYLKEAVCWEPIGTGMGEFKIFSVYLGVGHELLYIFLYISNIFLLGLLSPVIYRFYFSKYFEKVELGRGRFAVIHPKMISSINKHATKRSKLKKHKIEQPTEIYPCEYPVLGFSPHSSHETYKLQLKFVPDLGQLVRFFVTVRLLTVLSCGLFVKCCLESYARNFMNRNVTVDLELSDMRMETESPQSPNTLQATSTIVISQVGWWIGTTSKTVKYHSRNYISLFKRLESRNVESEVIPKLPSRGIAAILPPNELNEMEGEWPKQIGPDFVRSQALPITNSSFPNETIESTLKPVITHMKFNHPYDISRYNKLETLPGTECSTMSDASSAWNPIDTSRMPKKSIEDLLVMWPNFVPATVRTVLTRNMILDGDRSATVQLSESNRNVIENPTVKETNFESYLNEHIAVFDQMNKFPNMDRTLEDWKVEMNNLNFVLNSDKFDESQQEDHLPIWLRAYKRTSPLKEVLEGVCKVRDIEKSILIITIDGEAFLSVLSEILLVKCVKIRIYFHAFKNSLQNLMGPNFDNAFTQEKSTKLLTHALYGLYLCFVKYKYPYVITLEDDIIPFSDFYNYHRSLYKHTINEASPYFAISSYAHGMTHNCRYTASALYSAGLINNIPRGFRGFTEHCKLTDVNHLVMENYYAVWGSGMPLRTFKRLFITWLYLPIKSNHFLGSLLRDLRRHDERMISPCSNRISRIDNVGMNGESWYDQQENPRWWVVAAGMSEKAQQDDYVTNWKYNQREYSVLQ
;
A
#
# COMPACT_ATOMS: atom_id res chain seq x y z
N MET A 1 53.32 27.94 42.44
CA MET A 1 52.81 29.23 41.93
C MET A 1 51.29 29.14 42.01
N MET A 2 50.68 29.49 43.14
CA MET A 2 50.27 30.86 43.54
C MET A 2 49.18 31.42 42.61
N VAL A 3 48.01 31.92 43.04
CA VAL A 3 47.43 32.15 44.39
C VAL A 3 46.02 32.78 44.20
N GLN A 4 45.07 32.40 45.07
CA GLN A 4 43.98 33.21 45.69
C GLN A 4 42.71 33.62 44.92
N GLU A 5 41.51 33.22 45.39
CA GLU A 5 40.69 33.73 46.54
C GLU A 5 39.95 35.03 46.14
N GLU A 6 38.67 35.29 46.42
CA GLU A 6 37.85 34.99 47.60
C GLU A 6 36.36 35.33 47.29
N GLU A 7 35.40 34.65 47.93
CA GLU A 7 33.99 35.09 48.07
C GLU A 7 33.90 36.29 49.07
N PRO A 8 32.73 36.92 49.32
CA PRO A 8 31.83 36.36 50.36
C PRO A 8 30.30 36.72 50.29
N PHE A 9 29.50 35.86 50.95
CA PHE A 9 28.32 36.11 51.84
C PHE A 9 27.21 37.10 51.41
N ASN A 10 25.90 36.76 51.29
CA ASN A 10 24.89 36.23 52.27
C ASN A 10 24.75 37.11 53.55
N PRO A 11 23.63 37.23 54.31
CA PRO A 11 22.24 36.72 54.18
C PRO A 11 21.15 37.76 54.57
N ASN A 12 19.88 37.32 54.59
CA ASN A 12 18.75 37.67 55.50
C ASN A 12 17.45 37.98 54.74
N TYR A 13 16.23 37.64 55.15
CA TYR A 13 15.59 36.71 56.10
C TYR A 13 14.08 37.01 55.84
N VAL A 14 13.21 36.07 55.41
CA VAL A 14 12.11 35.42 56.19
C VAL A 14 11.01 36.42 56.70
N PRO A 15 9.70 36.09 56.82
CA PRO A 15 8.70 35.44 55.94
C PRO A 15 7.30 36.14 56.09
N GLN A 16 6.19 35.38 55.94
CA GLN A 16 4.77 35.60 56.35
C GLN A 16 3.77 35.86 55.20
N GLU A 17 2.77 34.99 54.95
CA GLU A 17 1.47 34.80 55.67
C GLU A 17 0.63 36.10 55.61
N GLU A 18 -0.62 36.18 55.13
CA GLU A 18 -1.84 35.45 55.49
C GLU A 18 -3.05 35.92 54.62
N GLN A 19 -4.05 35.02 54.46
CA GLN A 19 -5.53 35.21 54.58
C GLN A 19 -6.36 36.21 53.72
N MET A 20 -7.41 35.68 53.05
CA MET A 20 -8.88 35.88 53.29
C MET A 20 -9.49 37.20 52.73
N VAL A 21 -10.76 37.42 52.32
CA VAL A 21 -12.04 36.68 52.20
C VAL A 21 -13.05 37.61 51.43
N ASN A 22 -13.99 37.01 50.68
CA ASN A 22 -15.38 37.37 50.26
C ASN A 22 -15.92 38.82 50.10
N GLN A 23 -16.78 39.01 49.08
CA GLN A 23 -18.22 39.45 49.09
C GLN A 23 -18.66 39.80 47.63
N ILE A 24 -19.60 39.13 46.92
CA ILE A 24 -21.10 39.05 46.90
C ILE A 24 -21.87 40.41 46.77
N VAL A 25 -22.91 40.42 45.89
CA VAL A 25 -24.20 41.21 45.86
C VAL A 25 -24.18 42.45 44.92
N LEU A 26 -25.12 42.79 43.99
CA LEU A 26 -26.52 42.41 43.60
C LEU A 26 -26.92 42.94 42.19
N ALA A 27 -27.90 42.25 41.58
CA ALA A 27 -29.10 42.70 40.84
C ALA A 27 -29.08 43.42 39.45
N SER A 28 -29.53 42.64 38.44
CA SER A 28 -30.63 42.78 37.43
C SER A 28 -31.56 44.05 37.42
N PRO A 29 -32.47 44.32 36.43
CA PRO A 29 -33.19 43.31 35.60
C PRO A 29 -33.85 43.70 34.21
N VAL A 30 -34.49 42.67 33.59
CA VAL A 30 -35.77 42.67 32.78
C VAL A 30 -35.70 43.18 31.30
N GLN A 31 -36.32 42.60 30.24
CA GLN A 31 -37.59 41.87 29.98
C GLN A 31 -37.43 41.04 28.65
N GLN A 32 -37.79 39.74 28.49
CA GLN A 32 -39.12 39.09 28.35
C GLN A 32 -39.93 39.58 27.11
N GLN A 33 -40.54 38.79 26.20
CA GLN A 33 -41.26 37.49 26.28
C GLN A 33 -41.62 36.91 24.85
N PRO A 34 -42.31 35.74 24.74
CA PRO A 34 -42.36 34.79 23.58
C PRO A 34 -43.77 34.55 22.98
N PHE A 35 -43.96 33.62 22.01
CA PHE A 35 -45.17 32.77 21.75
C PHE A 35 -44.89 31.74 20.61
N VAL A 36 -44.83 30.40 20.77
CA VAL A 36 -45.82 29.26 20.77
C VAL A 36 -46.77 29.12 19.54
N TYR A 37 -46.76 27.98 18.80
CA TYR A 37 -47.84 26.94 18.63
C TYR A 37 -47.69 25.97 17.41
N GLN A 38 -47.83 24.64 17.68
CA GLN A 38 -48.53 23.52 16.95
C GLN A 38 -48.19 23.13 15.48
N GLN A 39 -48.37 21.90 14.93
CA GLN A 39 -49.22 20.72 15.26
C GLN A 39 -48.83 19.44 14.43
N GLN A 40 -49.06 18.23 15.00
CA GLN A 40 -49.61 16.93 14.47
C GLN A 40 -49.06 16.25 13.18
N GLN A 41 -48.95 14.90 13.02
CA GLN A 41 -49.91 13.77 13.19
C GLN A 41 -49.18 12.39 13.41
N LEU A 42 -49.67 11.52 14.31
CA LEU A 42 -50.30 10.16 14.14
C LEU A 42 -49.54 9.13 13.27
N VAL A 43 -49.27 7.89 13.72
CA VAL A 43 -50.19 6.72 13.71
C VAL A 43 -49.92 5.73 14.87
N GLU A 44 -51.02 5.11 15.31
CA GLU A 44 -51.20 4.07 16.34
C GLU A 44 -50.62 2.69 16.01
N THR A 45 -50.23 1.92 17.04
CA THR A 45 -50.68 0.51 17.20
C THR A 45 -50.55 0.04 18.65
N GLN A 46 -51.68 -0.24 19.31
CA GLN A 46 -51.80 -1.16 20.47
C GLN A 46 -51.91 -2.61 19.92
N VAL A 47 -51.56 -3.70 20.62
CA VAL A 47 -52.44 -4.42 21.59
C VAL A 47 -51.75 -5.74 22.04
N ILE A 48 -51.70 -5.97 23.37
CA ILE A 48 -51.74 -7.23 24.19
C ILE A 48 -50.61 -8.29 24.04
N GLY A 49 -50.01 -8.85 25.11
CA GLY A 49 -50.24 -8.73 26.55
C GLY A 49 -49.35 -9.66 27.41
N GLN A 50 -49.39 -9.40 28.74
CA GLN A 50 -49.26 -10.27 29.94
C GLN A 50 -48.20 -11.41 29.95
N GLY A 51 -47.40 -11.65 30.99
CA GLY A 51 -47.35 -11.20 32.39
C GLY A 51 -46.81 -12.34 33.27
N ALA A 52 -45.91 -12.05 34.23
CA ALA A 52 -45.55 -12.76 35.49
C ALA A 52 -44.13 -12.30 35.91
N VAL A 53 -43.92 -11.37 36.83
CA VAL A 53 -44.08 -11.37 38.31
C VAL A 53 -43.38 -12.54 39.01
N GLY A 54 -42.29 -12.20 39.71
CA GLY A 54 -41.62 -13.02 40.70
C GLY A 54 -40.48 -12.24 41.37
N ALA A 55 -40.81 -11.51 42.44
CA ALA A 55 -39.86 -10.82 43.31
C ALA A 55 -39.22 -11.80 44.32
N ILE A 56 -38.01 -11.49 44.80
CA ILE A 56 -37.60 -11.46 46.23
C ILE A 56 -36.15 -10.95 46.35
N ALA A 57 -35.92 -10.17 47.40
CA ALA A 57 -34.79 -9.31 47.71
C ALA A 57 -33.54 -10.01 48.27
N SER A 58 -32.36 -9.35 48.17
CA SER A 58 -31.49 -9.02 49.32
C SER A 58 -30.17 -8.31 48.92
N GLY A 59 -29.87 -7.20 49.60
CA GLY A 59 -28.50 -6.80 50.02
C GLY A 59 -27.59 -6.03 49.04
N PRO A 60 -27.20 -4.77 49.33
CA PRO A 60 -26.29 -4.01 48.48
C PRO A 60 -24.84 -4.33 48.84
N THR A 61 -24.06 -4.78 47.85
CA THR A 61 -22.60 -4.76 47.94
C THR A 61 -22.11 -3.64 47.02
N ILE A 62 -21.52 -2.61 47.63
CA ILE A 62 -20.89 -1.50 46.93
C ILE A 62 -19.61 -2.04 46.29
N GLY A 63 -19.72 -2.47 45.03
CA GLY A 63 -18.60 -2.62 44.12
C GLY A 63 -18.67 -1.49 43.11
N MET A 64 -17.67 -0.60 43.11
CA MET A 64 -17.44 0.33 42.00
C MET A 64 -17.12 -0.49 40.76
N GLU A 65 -18.16 -0.87 40.02
CA GLU A 65 -18.05 -1.39 38.67
C GLU A 65 -17.86 -0.16 37.77
N LEU A 66 -16.62 0.01 37.31
CA LEU A 66 -16.31 0.85 36.16
C LEU A 66 -17.18 0.36 35.00
N GLN A 67 -18.32 1.01 34.78
CA GLN A 67 -19.04 0.98 33.51
C GLN A 67 -18.17 1.73 32.47
N GLY A 68 -17.05 1.11 32.13
CA GLY A 68 -16.35 1.37 30.90
C GLY A 68 -17.28 0.92 29.79
N VAL A 69 -17.63 1.87 28.93
CA VAL A 69 -18.36 1.67 27.68
C VAL A 69 -17.67 0.53 26.91
N SER A 70 -18.14 -0.70 27.09
CA SER A 70 -17.76 -1.81 26.23
C SER A 70 -18.55 -1.62 24.94
N SER A 71 -18.04 -0.74 24.07
CA SER A 71 -18.40 -0.80 22.66
C SER A 71 -18.09 -2.23 22.22
N GLN A 72 -19.15 -3.02 22.03
CA GLN A 72 -19.05 -4.37 21.48
C GLN A 72 -18.39 -4.22 20.10
N PHE A 73 -17.07 -4.39 20.04
CA PHE A 73 -16.36 -4.50 18.78
C PHE A 73 -16.89 -5.76 18.11
N VAL A 74 -17.74 -5.57 17.10
CA VAL A 74 -18.20 -6.65 16.24
C VAL A 74 -16.98 -7.09 15.43
N CYS A 75 -16.31 -8.15 15.88
CA CYS A 75 -15.18 -8.70 15.14
C CYS A 75 -15.64 -9.10 13.73
N LYS A 76 -14.97 -8.57 12.70
CA LYS A 76 -15.25 -8.92 11.31
C LYS A 76 -14.42 -10.14 10.93
N ASN A 77 -15.05 -11.11 10.28
CA ASN A 77 -14.33 -12.22 9.68
C ASN A 77 -13.66 -11.79 8.38
N LEU A 78 -12.53 -12.41 8.04
CA LEU A 78 -11.83 -12.15 6.78
C LEU A 78 -12.60 -12.81 5.63
N THR A 79 -12.90 -12.05 4.57
CA THR A 79 -13.59 -12.61 3.40
C THR A 79 -12.64 -13.49 2.57
N PRO A 80 -13.15 -14.49 1.83
CA PRO A 80 -12.35 -15.31 0.91
C PRO A 80 -11.59 -14.49 -0.14
N GLU A 81 -12.15 -13.36 -0.55
CA GLU A 81 -11.52 -12.41 -1.49
C GLU A 81 -10.24 -11.82 -0.88
N MET A 82 -10.29 -11.37 0.38
CA MET A 82 -9.12 -10.88 1.11
C MET A 82 -8.05 -11.96 1.27
N VAL A 83 -8.42 -13.24 1.37
CA VAL A 83 -7.44 -14.34 1.47
C VAL A 83 -6.71 -14.57 0.14
N ASN A 84 -7.37 -14.34 -1.00
CA ASN A 84 -6.80 -14.65 -2.31
C ASN A 84 -6.17 -13.44 -3.04
N ASP A 85 -6.51 -12.21 -2.67
CA ASP A 85 -6.01 -10.95 -3.27
C ASP A 85 -4.57 -10.56 -2.80
N GLU A 86 -3.63 -11.51 -2.90
CA GLU A 86 -2.20 -11.36 -2.54
C GLU A 86 -1.88 -11.07 -1.06
N LEU A 87 -2.88 -10.91 -0.18
CA LEU A 87 -2.68 -10.69 1.27
C LEU A 87 -2.24 -11.96 2.01
N VAL A 88 -2.35 -13.14 1.38
CA VAL A 88 -1.90 -14.40 1.96
C VAL A 88 -1.03 -15.14 0.96
N LYS A 89 0.24 -15.37 1.30
CA LYS A 89 1.15 -16.13 0.44
C LYS A 89 0.89 -17.62 0.61
N ASN A 90 0.38 -18.23 -0.45
CA ASN A 90 0.23 -19.67 -0.58
C ASN A 90 1.26 -20.24 -1.57
N ILE A 91 1.94 -21.29 -1.14
CA ILE A 91 2.91 -22.10 -1.88
C ILE A 91 2.55 -23.54 -1.55
N PHE A 92 1.61 -24.11 -2.31
CA PHE A 92 1.12 -25.48 -2.12
C PHE A 92 2.10 -26.50 -2.67
N PHE A 93 2.70 -26.19 -3.81
CA PHE A 93 3.76 -26.99 -4.39
C PHE A 93 5.09 -26.31 -4.13
N ALA A 94 5.94 -26.96 -3.35
CA ALA A 94 7.29 -26.48 -3.11
C ALA A 94 8.28 -27.56 -3.53
N THR A 95 9.26 -27.18 -4.36
CA THR A 95 10.35 -28.09 -4.70
C THR A 95 11.43 -27.87 -3.67
N GLY A 96 11.87 -28.97 -3.09
CA GLY A 96 13.03 -28.95 -2.24
C GLY A 96 14.29 -28.70 -3.05
N GLY A 97 14.46 -29.41 -4.16
CA GLY A 97 15.75 -29.69 -4.77
C GLY A 97 16.43 -28.49 -5.44
N ASN A 98 17.75 -28.39 -5.21
CA ASN A 98 18.66 -27.89 -6.22
C ASN A 98 18.62 -28.92 -7.37
N THR A 99 18.59 -28.49 -8.63
CA THR A 99 18.55 -29.37 -9.83
C THR A 99 19.57 -30.51 -9.74
N MET A 100 20.72 -30.25 -9.11
CA MET A 100 21.76 -31.24 -8.81
C MET A 100 21.27 -32.42 -7.97
N ILE A 101 20.40 -32.21 -6.98
CA ILE A 101 19.87 -33.28 -6.12
C ILE A 101 18.89 -34.14 -6.90
N SER A 102 18.08 -33.55 -7.80
CA SER A 102 17.21 -34.32 -8.67
C SER A 102 18.01 -35.18 -9.65
N ILE A 103 19.11 -34.65 -10.20
CA ILE A 103 20.04 -35.40 -11.07
C ILE A 103 20.74 -36.53 -10.29
N VAL A 104 21.32 -36.23 -9.13
CA VAL A 104 21.99 -37.24 -8.29
C VAL A 104 21.01 -38.30 -7.81
N SER A 105 19.80 -37.91 -7.39
CA SER A 105 18.75 -38.85 -7.02
C SER A 105 18.33 -39.70 -8.21
N PHE A 106 18.21 -39.14 -9.41
CA PHE A 106 17.89 -39.90 -10.62
C PHE A 106 18.97 -40.94 -10.92
N ILE A 107 20.26 -40.55 -10.89
CA ILE A 107 21.40 -41.44 -11.12
C ILE A 107 21.42 -42.57 -10.09
N ILE A 108 21.39 -42.24 -8.79
CA ILE A 108 21.44 -43.23 -7.72
C ILE A 108 20.23 -44.17 -7.79
N ASN A 109 19.04 -43.62 -8.03
CA ASN A 109 17.81 -44.41 -7.97
C ASN A 109 17.59 -45.28 -9.19
N LYS A 110 17.88 -44.77 -10.40
CA LYS A 110 17.60 -45.49 -11.64
C LYS A 110 18.76 -46.37 -12.11
N LEU A 111 20.01 -45.96 -11.86
CA LEU A 111 21.18 -46.71 -12.34
C LEU A 111 21.79 -47.64 -11.28
N ILE A 112 21.81 -47.24 -10.00
CA ILE A 112 22.54 -48.00 -8.96
C ILE A 112 21.60 -48.88 -8.14
N LEU A 113 20.47 -48.34 -7.68
CA LEU A 113 19.61 -49.00 -6.68
C LEU A 113 18.33 -49.60 -7.26
N VAL A 114 18.14 -49.57 -8.59
CA VAL A 114 16.98 -50.18 -9.29
C VAL A 114 15.64 -49.84 -8.59
N GLY A 115 15.46 -48.58 -8.19
CA GLY A 115 14.25 -48.10 -7.52
C GLY A 115 14.26 -48.16 -5.98
N PHE A 116 15.10 -48.97 -5.31
CA PHE A 116 15.17 -49.00 -3.84
C PHE A 116 15.65 -47.67 -3.24
N GLY A 117 16.49 -46.94 -3.97
CA GLY A 117 16.95 -45.61 -3.55
C GLY A 117 15.81 -44.61 -3.37
N GLU A 118 14.73 -44.71 -4.16
CA GLU A 118 13.55 -43.84 -4.04
C GLU A 118 12.86 -44.06 -2.70
N ALA A 119 12.72 -45.32 -2.27
CA ALA A 119 12.11 -45.65 -0.99
C ALA A 119 12.90 -45.11 0.21
N VAL A 120 14.24 -45.15 0.15
CA VAL A 120 15.09 -44.60 1.22
C VAL A 120 15.05 -43.06 1.23
N MET A 121 14.98 -42.44 0.05
CA MET A 121 14.99 -40.99 -0.12
C MET A 121 13.61 -40.34 0.03
N VAL A 122 12.51 -41.10 -0.01
CA VAL A 122 11.14 -40.56 0.01
C VAL A 122 10.92 -39.64 1.21
N ASN A 123 11.38 -40.05 2.39
CA ASN A 123 11.23 -39.27 3.60
C ASN A 123 12.02 -37.95 3.55
N TYR A 124 13.20 -37.96 2.93
CA TYR A 124 14.02 -36.76 2.77
C TYR A 124 13.39 -35.79 1.77
N VAL A 125 12.91 -36.31 0.63
CA VAL A 125 12.25 -35.53 -0.42
C VAL A 125 10.96 -34.90 0.12
N ILE A 126 10.06 -35.70 0.69
CA ILE A 126 8.78 -35.23 1.25
C ILE A 126 9.02 -34.20 2.36
N ARG A 127 9.94 -34.47 3.30
CA ARG A 127 10.30 -33.51 4.34
C ARG A 127 10.70 -32.16 3.76
N ARG A 128 11.46 -32.16 2.66
CA ARG A 128 11.97 -30.95 2.05
C ARG A 128 10.87 -30.21 1.27
N GLN A 129 9.99 -30.93 0.59
CA GLN A 129 8.80 -30.37 -0.05
C GLN A 129 7.90 -29.71 1.01
N VAL A 130 7.47 -30.47 2.03
CA VAL A 130 6.59 -29.98 3.11
C VAL A 130 7.19 -28.76 3.83
N LYS A 131 8.49 -28.77 4.17
CA LYS A 131 9.13 -27.62 4.83
C LYS A 131 9.18 -26.32 4.00
N ASN A 132 9.03 -26.43 2.69
CA ASN A 132 9.00 -25.29 1.79
C ASN A 132 7.55 -24.90 1.42
N MET A 133 6.56 -25.72 1.76
CA MET A 133 5.16 -25.37 1.59
C MET A 133 4.77 -24.27 2.59
N ARG A 134 3.99 -23.31 2.10
CA ARG A 134 3.46 -22.19 2.87
C ARG A 134 1.96 -22.12 2.58
N ILE A 135 1.12 -22.18 3.59
CA ILE A 135 -0.33 -22.07 3.43
C ILE A 135 -0.81 -21.08 4.48
N GLY A 136 -1.63 -20.11 4.09
CA GLY A 136 -2.14 -19.15 5.06
C GLY A 136 -1.03 -18.29 5.68
N ASN A 137 0.03 -17.94 4.93
CA ASN A 137 1.24 -17.31 5.49
C ASN A 137 1.95 -18.11 6.61
N ARG A 138 1.65 -19.40 6.76
CA ARG A 138 2.26 -20.30 7.74
C ARG A 138 3.04 -21.40 7.04
N MET A 139 4.21 -21.76 7.58
CA MET A 139 5.01 -22.86 7.04
C MET A 139 4.45 -24.20 7.53
N LEU A 140 4.57 -25.26 6.73
CA LEU A 140 4.34 -26.61 7.20
C LEU A 140 5.64 -27.22 7.76
N ASN A 141 5.49 -28.14 8.71
CA ASN A 141 6.59 -28.94 9.23
C ASN A 141 6.30 -30.43 9.04
N TYR A 142 7.37 -31.23 9.10
CA TYR A 142 7.31 -32.66 8.87
C TYR A 142 8.11 -33.43 9.93
N LYS A 143 7.47 -34.40 10.58
CA LYS A 143 8.07 -35.24 11.63
C LYS A 143 8.96 -36.32 11.02
N SER A 144 10.27 -36.05 11.02
CA SER A 144 11.28 -36.90 10.37
C SER A 144 11.83 -38.05 11.23
N ARG A 145 11.13 -38.50 12.28
CA ARG A 145 11.57 -39.68 13.06
C ARG A 145 10.99 -40.95 12.41
N GLY A 146 11.72 -42.07 12.46
CA GLY A 146 11.25 -43.35 11.91
C GLY A 146 11.35 -43.46 10.38
N ASN A 147 12.51 -43.09 9.81
CA ASN A 147 12.75 -43.08 8.36
C ASN A 147 12.68 -44.49 7.75
N MET A 148 13.25 -45.48 8.42
CA MET A 148 13.27 -46.86 7.92
C MET A 148 11.87 -47.47 7.81
N LYS A 149 10.98 -47.18 8.75
CA LYS A 149 9.59 -47.65 8.70
C LYS A 149 8.87 -47.11 7.47
N LEU A 150 9.07 -45.83 7.15
CA LEU A 150 8.45 -45.21 5.97
C LEU A 150 9.06 -45.74 4.67
N ALA A 151 10.37 -45.97 4.63
CA ALA A 151 11.03 -46.62 3.50
C ALA A 151 10.47 -48.03 3.26
N MET A 152 10.28 -48.82 4.33
CA MET A 152 9.65 -50.14 4.24
C MET A 152 8.21 -50.05 3.71
N TYR A 153 7.39 -49.13 4.21
CA TYR A 153 6.04 -48.92 3.65
C TYR A 153 6.07 -48.57 2.17
N SER A 154 7.02 -47.74 1.73
CA SER A 154 7.19 -47.39 0.31
C SER A 154 7.54 -48.60 -0.54
N VAL A 155 8.45 -49.46 -0.08
CA VAL A 155 8.83 -50.69 -0.79
C VAL A 155 7.65 -51.65 -0.87
N VAL A 156 6.95 -51.89 0.25
CA VAL A 156 5.78 -52.77 0.30
C VAL A 156 4.68 -52.24 -0.63
N ASN A 157 4.39 -50.95 -0.58
CA ASN A 157 3.42 -50.33 -1.48
C ASN A 157 3.81 -50.51 -2.96
N TRP A 158 5.08 -50.30 -3.31
CA TRP A 158 5.56 -50.50 -4.67
C TRP A 158 5.42 -51.96 -5.12
N MET A 159 5.79 -52.92 -4.27
CA MET A 159 5.59 -54.34 -4.55
C MET A 159 4.10 -54.69 -4.75
N LEU A 160 3.21 -54.17 -3.89
CA LEU A 160 1.77 -54.40 -4.01
C LEU A 160 1.21 -53.81 -5.31
N ILE A 161 1.61 -52.59 -5.69
CA ILE A 161 1.25 -52.00 -6.98
C ILE A 161 1.73 -52.88 -8.13
N LEU A 162 2.98 -53.35 -8.10
CA LEU A 162 3.54 -54.19 -9.14
C LEU A 162 2.82 -55.54 -9.25
N PHE A 163 2.64 -56.25 -8.14
CA PHE A 163 1.98 -57.57 -8.11
C PHE A 163 0.50 -57.52 -8.48
N THR A 164 -0.16 -56.38 -8.25
CA THR A 164 -1.57 -56.17 -8.62
C THR A 164 -1.73 -55.47 -9.97
N LEU A 165 -0.65 -55.25 -10.72
CA LEU A 165 -0.64 -54.53 -12.00
C LEU A 165 -1.33 -53.16 -11.90
N GLY A 166 -1.16 -52.47 -10.78
CA GLY A 166 -1.73 -51.14 -10.51
C GLY A 166 -3.11 -51.14 -9.85
N LEU A 167 -3.80 -52.28 -9.73
CA LEU A 167 -5.13 -52.33 -9.10
C LEU A 167 -5.10 -51.84 -7.63
N PHE A 168 -4.04 -52.13 -6.89
CA PHE A 168 -3.87 -51.65 -5.51
C PHE A 168 -3.88 -50.11 -5.41
N TYR A 169 -3.38 -49.42 -6.43
CA TYR A 169 -3.45 -47.96 -6.51
C TYR A 169 -4.84 -47.49 -6.96
N ILE A 170 -5.39 -48.08 -8.03
CA ILE A 170 -6.69 -47.69 -8.61
C ILE A 170 -7.83 -47.84 -7.58
N LEU A 171 -7.79 -48.87 -6.74
CA LEU A 171 -8.76 -49.11 -5.67
C LEU A 171 -8.56 -48.20 -4.44
N GLY A 172 -7.52 -47.36 -4.43
CA GLY A 172 -7.28 -46.39 -3.34
C GLY A 172 -6.46 -46.93 -2.18
N TYR A 173 -6.14 -48.23 -2.13
CA TYR A 173 -5.42 -48.82 -1.00
C TYR A 173 -4.02 -48.23 -0.79
N SER A 174 -3.34 -47.78 -1.85
CA SER A 174 -2.08 -47.03 -1.71
C SER A 174 -2.25 -45.71 -0.95
N HIS A 175 -3.39 -45.02 -1.11
CA HIS A 175 -3.68 -43.75 -0.44
C HIS A 175 -3.88 -43.94 1.05
N GLU A 176 -4.62 -44.98 1.44
CA GLU A 176 -4.87 -45.32 2.84
C GLU A 176 -3.65 -45.94 3.53
N PHE A 177 -2.92 -46.81 2.83
CA PHE A 177 -1.81 -47.56 3.40
C PHE A 177 -0.52 -46.74 3.51
N PHE A 178 -0.09 -46.12 2.41
CA PHE A 178 1.22 -45.47 2.33
C PHE A 178 1.12 -43.95 2.43
N TYR A 179 0.28 -43.31 1.60
CA TYR A 179 0.23 -41.85 1.56
C TYR A 179 -0.35 -41.24 2.83
N ALA A 180 -1.30 -41.90 3.51
CA ALA A 180 -1.80 -41.45 4.81
C ALA A 180 -0.69 -41.41 5.88
N GLN A 181 0.31 -42.28 5.77
CA GLN A 181 1.47 -42.28 6.69
C GLN A 181 2.41 -41.09 6.45
N LEU A 182 2.41 -40.51 5.25
CA LEU A 182 3.11 -39.26 4.95
C LEU A 182 2.35 -38.08 5.56
N ASP A 183 1.05 -38.02 5.31
CA ASP A 183 0.17 -36.94 5.77
C ASP A 183 0.09 -36.86 7.30
N ALA A 184 -0.01 -37.99 7.99
CA ALA A 184 -0.01 -38.05 9.46
C ALA A 184 1.25 -37.46 10.13
N ARG A 185 2.32 -37.22 9.36
CA ARG A 185 3.57 -36.61 9.84
C ARG A 185 3.66 -35.12 9.56
N ILE A 186 2.72 -34.56 8.79
CA ILE A 186 2.60 -33.14 8.49
C ILE A 186 1.90 -32.47 9.68
N TYR A 187 2.38 -31.29 10.06
CA TYR A 187 1.77 -30.46 11.08
C TYR A 187 2.06 -29.00 10.81
N TRP A 188 1.23 -28.12 11.36
CA TRP A 188 1.40 -26.68 11.21
C TRP A 188 2.71 -26.21 11.87
N GLY A 189 3.51 -25.48 11.09
CA GLY A 189 4.74 -24.88 11.55
C GLY A 189 4.55 -23.47 12.12
N LYS A 190 5.62 -22.69 12.12
CA LYS A 190 5.59 -21.29 12.58
C LYS A 190 5.07 -20.37 11.47
N PRO A 191 4.54 -19.17 11.82
CA PRO A 191 4.30 -18.12 10.85
C PRO A 191 5.56 -17.83 10.03
N ALA A 192 5.38 -17.54 8.75
CA ALA A 192 6.49 -17.24 7.87
C ALA A 192 7.03 -15.82 8.11
N LYS A 193 8.21 -15.53 7.55
CA LYS A 193 8.85 -14.22 7.66
C LYS A 193 7.93 -13.13 7.10
N VAL A 194 7.78 -12.05 7.86
CA VAL A 194 7.06 -10.83 7.50
C VAL A 194 8.08 -9.78 7.03
N SER A 195 7.93 -9.31 5.80
CA SER A 195 8.73 -8.27 5.16
C SER A 195 8.57 -6.96 5.91
N LYS A 196 9.68 -6.27 6.16
CA LYS A 196 9.65 -4.90 6.75
C LYS A 196 9.26 -3.83 5.73
N LYS A 197 9.08 -4.18 4.46
CA LYS A 197 8.68 -3.20 3.42
C LYS A 197 7.26 -2.74 3.69
N ARG A 198 7.07 -1.43 3.87
CA ARG A 198 5.81 -0.78 4.30
C ARG A 198 4.59 -1.24 3.49
N ASN A 199 4.71 -1.36 2.16
CA ASN A 199 3.60 -1.77 1.27
C ASN A 199 3.29 -3.28 1.28
N GLN A 200 4.12 -4.10 1.94
CA GLN A 200 3.91 -5.56 2.07
C GLN A 200 3.51 -5.97 3.48
N TYR A 201 3.46 -5.04 4.43
CA TYR A 201 3.26 -5.34 5.84
C TYR A 201 1.87 -5.95 6.10
N LEU A 202 0.79 -5.29 5.67
CA LEU A 202 -0.58 -5.80 5.81
C LEU A 202 -0.75 -7.15 5.09
N LYS A 203 -0.16 -7.29 3.89
CA LYS A 203 -0.13 -8.54 3.09
C LYS A 203 0.65 -9.69 3.71
N GLU A 204 1.41 -9.45 4.77
CA GLU A 204 2.20 -10.50 5.41
C GLU A 204 1.90 -10.63 6.90
N ALA A 205 1.12 -9.71 7.47
CA ALA A 205 0.68 -9.72 8.85
C ALA A 205 -0.50 -10.65 9.09
N VAL A 206 -1.32 -10.98 8.10
CA VAL A 206 -2.41 -11.96 8.25
C VAL A 206 -1.86 -13.38 8.10
N CYS A 207 -2.14 -14.27 9.05
CA CYS A 207 -1.70 -15.66 9.00
C CYS A 207 -2.75 -16.64 9.53
N TRP A 208 -2.64 -17.90 9.14
CA TRP A 208 -3.50 -18.98 9.62
C TRP A 208 -3.13 -19.40 11.04
N GLU A 209 -4.11 -19.36 11.94
CA GLU A 209 -4.07 -19.86 13.30
C GLU A 209 -4.86 -21.18 13.36
N PRO A 210 -4.19 -22.35 13.35
CA PRO A 210 -4.86 -23.64 13.39
C PRO A 210 -5.37 -23.94 14.81
N ILE A 211 -6.42 -24.74 14.88
CA ILE A 211 -6.87 -25.34 16.13
C ILE A 211 -5.93 -26.51 16.43
N GLY A 212 -5.05 -26.34 17.42
CA GLY A 212 -4.05 -27.35 17.76
C GLY A 212 -2.88 -27.43 16.78
N THR A 213 -2.31 -28.63 16.61
CA THR A 213 -1.11 -28.82 15.78
C THR A 213 -1.42 -29.19 14.33
N GLY A 214 -2.65 -29.61 14.03
CA GLY A 214 -3.06 -30.19 12.75
C GLY A 214 -2.45 -31.57 12.46
N MET A 215 -1.75 -32.20 13.42
CA MET A 215 -1.13 -33.51 13.19
C MET A 215 -2.21 -34.58 13.01
N GLY A 216 -2.23 -35.23 11.84
CA GLY A 216 -3.25 -36.21 11.47
C GLY A 216 -4.48 -35.63 10.77
N GLU A 217 -4.61 -34.30 10.68
CA GLU A 217 -5.73 -33.63 10.00
C GLU A 217 -5.44 -33.32 8.53
N PHE A 218 -4.18 -33.40 8.11
CA PHE A 218 -3.81 -33.14 6.72
C PHE A 218 -4.19 -34.31 5.82
N LYS A 219 -4.72 -33.97 4.65
CA LYS A 219 -4.94 -34.89 3.54
C LYS A 219 -4.42 -34.22 2.27
N ILE A 220 -3.11 -34.31 2.05
CA ILE A 220 -2.45 -33.72 0.88
C ILE A 220 -2.03 -34.86 -0.05
N PHE A 221 -1.18 -35.77 0.41
CA PHE A 221 -0.69 -36.87 -0.42
C PHE A 221 -1.70 -38.03 -0.52
N SER A 222 -2.54 -38.21 0.49
CA SER A 222 -3.51 -39.31 0.60
C SER A 222 -4.88 -39.01 -0.01
N VAL A 223 -5.00 -37.95 -0.82
CA VAL A 223 -6.22 -37.65 -1.56
C VAL A 223 -6.49 -38.75 -2.59
N TYR A 224 -7.65 -39.40 -2.48
CA TYR A 224 -8.12 -40.42 -3.41
C TYR A 224 -9.40 -39.94 -4.13
N LEU A 225 -9.38 -39.96 -5.46
CA LEU A 225 -10.50 -39.43 -6.25
C LEU A 225 -11.67 -40.41 -6.36
N GLY A 226 -11.44 -41.69 -6.11
CA GLY A 226 -12.41 -42.77 -6.33
C GLY A 226 -12.13 -43.53 -7.63
N VAL A 227 -12.50 -44.81 -7.66
CA VAL A 227 -12.17 -45.75 -8.75
C VAL A 227 -12.53 -45.18 -10.13
N GLY A 228 -13.75 -44.64 -10.29
CA GLY A 228 -14.20 -44.09 -11.56
C GLY A 228 -13.37 -42.91 -12.07
N HIS A 229 -12.98 -42.00 -11.18
CA HIS A 229 -12.15 -40.84 -11.54
C HIS A 229 -10.70 -41.24 -11.84
N GLU A 230 -10.13 -42.20 -11.10
CA GLU A 230 -8.79 -42.74 -11.37
C GLU A 230 -8.74 -43.49 -12.71
N LEU A 231 -9.74 -44.33 -13.00
CA LEU A 231 -9.84 -45.03 -14.29
C LEU A 231 -10.00 -44.05 -15.45
N LEU A 232 -10.86 -43.03 -15.30
CA LEU A 232 -11.02 -41.98 -16.30
C LEU A 232 -9.71 -41.19 -16.51
N TYR A 233 -8.99 -40.87 -15.43
CA TYR A 233 -7.69 -40.21 -15.53
C TYR A 233 -6.67 -41.07 -16.28
N ILE A 234 -6.59 -42.38 -15.98
CA ILE A 234 -5.71 -43.33 -16.69
C ILE A 234 -6.08 -43.40 -18.17
N PHE A 235 -7.37 -43.53 -18.49
CA PHE A 235 -7.86 -43.56 -19.86
C PHE A 235 -7.47 -42.28 -20.62
N LEU A 236 -7.78 -41.11 -20.06
CA LEU A 236 -7.42 -39.83 -20.67
C LEU A 236 -5.91 -39.68 -20.82
N TYR A 237 -5.13 -40.12 -19.84
CA TYR A 237 -3.67 -40.09 -19.89
C TYR A 237 -3.12 -40.97 -21.03
N ILE A 238 -3.66 -42.18 -21.21
CA ILE A 238 -3.32 -43.05 -22.35
C ILE A 238 -3.73 -42.39 -23.67
N SER A 239 -4.94 -41.85 -23.78
CA SER A 239 -5.39 -41.11 -24.98
C SER A 239 -4.49 -39.91 -25.28
N ASN A 240 -4.00 -39.22 -24.26
CA ASN A 240 -3.08 -38.09 -24.42
C ASN A 240 -1.75 -38.49 -25.03
N ILE A 241 -1.25 -39.71 -24.75
CA ILE A 241 -0.05 -40.23 -25.39
C ILE A 241 -0.30 -40.40 -26.90
N PHE A 242 -1.42 -41.03 -27.27
CA PHE A 242 -1.82 -41.19 -28.68
C PHE A 242 -2.06 -39.85 -29.39
N LEU A 243 -2.53 -38.84 -28.66
CA LEU A 243 -2.76 -37.48 -29.17
C LEU A 243 -1.57 -36.54 -28.95
N LEU A 244 -0.36 -37.07 -28.75
CA LEU A 244 0.90 -36.33 -28.65
C LEU A 244 0.88 -35.17 -27.61
N GLY A 245 0.07 -35.31 -26.56
CA GLY A 245 -0.03 -34.33 -25.49
C GLY A 245 -1.15 -33.28 -25.65
N LEU A 246 -1.97 -33.33 -26.71
CA LEU A 246 -3.03 -32.34 -26.95
C LEU A 246 -4.14 -32.34 -25.87
N LEU A 247 -4.37 -33.47 -25.19
CA LEU A 247 -5.35 -33.57 -24.10
C LEU A 247 -4.81 -33.10 -22.74
N SER A 248 -3.52 -32.76 -22.62
CA SER A 248 -2.91 -32.37 -21.34
C SER A 248 -3.66 -31.22 -20.63
N PRO A 249 -4.13 -30.15 -21.31
CA PRO A 249 -4.93 -29.11 -20.67
C PRO A 249 -6.23 -29.64 -20.05
N VAL A 250 -6.95 -30.51 -20.75
CA VAL A 250 -8.23 -31.08 -20.30
C VAL A 250 -8.01 -32.00 -19.09
N ILE A 251 -6.97 -32.83 -19.16
CA ILE A 251 -6.60 -33.76 -18.09
C ILE A 251 -6.24 -33.00 -16.82
N TYR A 252 -5.42 -31.96 -16.94
CA TYR A 252 -5.00 -31.17 -15.79
C TYR A 252 -6.19 -30.42 -15.18
N ARG A 253 -7.07 -29.84 -16.01
CA ARG A 253 -8.29 -29.18 -15.53
C ARG A 253 -9.17 -30.15 -14.73
N PHE A 254 -9.45 -31.32 -15.32
CA PHE A 254 -10.28 -32.36 -14.69
C PHE A 254 -9.67 -32.88 -13.39
N TYR A 255 -8.42 -33.36 -13.46
CA TYR A 255 -7.78 -34.04 -12.33
C TYR A 255 -7.50 -33.07 -11.17
N PHE A 256 -6.87 -31.92 -11.42
CA PHE A 256 -6.51 -30.99 -10.35
C PHE A 256 -7.74 -30.32 -9.73
N SER A 257 -8.79 -30.04 -10.49
CA SER A 257 -10.03 -29.52 -9.91
C SER A 257 -10.61 -30.48 -8.87
N LYS A 258 -10.66 -31.79 -9.19
CA LYS A 258 -11.18 -32.83 -8.29
C LYS A 258 -10.23 -33.18 -7.15
N TYR A 259 -8.93 -33.15 -7.40
CA TYR A 259 -7.90 -33.37 -6.39
C TYR A 259 -7.93 -32.28 -5.32
N PHE A 260 -7.90 -31.01 -5.71
CA PHE A 260 -7.86 -29.91 -4.76
C PHE A 260 -9.14 -29.75 -3.94
N GLU A 261 -10.30 -30.07 -4.52
CA GLU A 261 -11.59 -30.14 -3.83
C GLU A 261 -11.56 -31.13 -2.63
N LYS A 262 -10.72 -32.17 -2.71
CA LYS A 262 -10.58 -33.21 -1.67
C LYS A 262 -9.36 -33.02 -0.75
N VAL A 263 -8.57 -31.97 -0.94
CA VAL A 263 -7.42 -31.67 -0.06
C VAL A 263 -7.95 -31.14 1.26
N GLU A 264 -7.43 -31.68 2.36
CA GLU A 264 -7.77 -31.22 3.72
C GLU A 264 -6.53 -30.67 4.42
N LEU A 265 -6.66 -29.49 5.02
CA LEU A 265 -5.56 -28.76 5.65
C LEU A 265 -5.79 -28.52 7.15
N GLY A 266 -6.78 -29.19 7.74
CA GLY A 266 -7.21 -28.96 9.12
C GLY A 266 -8.06 -27.71 9.31
N ARG A 267 -8.48 -27.48 10.56
CA ARG A 267 -9.37 -26.37 10.95
C ARG A 267 -8.60 -25.24 11.64
N GLY A 268 -9.14 -24.04 11.58
CA GLY A 268 -8.47 -22.86 12.12
C GLY A 268 -9.18 -21.57 11.75
N ARG A 269 -8.47 -20.47 11.87
CA ARG A 269 -8.95 -19.14 11.48
C ARG A 269 -7.81 -18.29 10.97
N PHE A 270 -8.12 -17.23 10.24
CA PHE A 270 -7.12 -16.21 9.96
C PHE A 270 -7.01 -15.24 11.13
N ALA A 271 -5.77 -14.92 11.50
CA ALA A 271 -5.44 -14.01 12.58
C ALA A 271 -4.32 -13.05 12.17
N VAL A 272 -4.39 -11.82 12.65
CA VAL A 272 -3.39 -10.79 12.48
C VAL A 272 -2.22 -11.05 13.44
N ILE A 273 -1.00 -11.08 12.93
CA ILE A 273 0.22 -11.19 13.72
C ILE A 273 0.41 -9.88 14.48
N HIS A 274 0.45 -9.97 15.80
CA HIS A 274 0.74 -8.82 16.65
C HIS A 274 2.09 -8.18 16.29
N PRO A 275 2.20 -6.84 16.14
CA PRO A 275 3.43 -6.17 15.70
C PRO A 275 4.67 -6.52 16.53
N LYS A 276 4.53 -6.64 17.86
CA LYS A 276 5.61 -7.07 18.77
C LYS A 276 6.15 -8.48 18.47
N MET A 277 5.33 -9.39 17.93
CA MET A 277 5.76 -10.75 17.58
C MET A 277 6.61 -10.80 16.31
N ILE A 278 6.52 -9.79 15.43
CA ILE A 278 7.14 -9.81 14.10
C ILE A 278 8.66 -9.91 14.18
N SER A 279 9.30 -9.18 15.11
CA SER A 279 10.75 -9.24 15.30
C SER A 279 11.20 -10.65 15.69
N SER A 280 10.47 -11.30 16.61
CA SER A 280 10.72 -12.65 17.10
C SER A 280 10.47 -13.70 16.01
N ILE A 281 9.36 -13.59 15.28
CA ILE A 281 9.02 -14.43 14.12
C ILE A 281 10.10 -14.33 13.04
N ASN A 282 10.53 -13.11 12.69
CA ASN A 282 11.56 -12.89 11.67
C ASN A 282 12.94 -13.40 12.09
N LYS A 283 13.30 -13.21 13.37
CA LYS A 283 14.54 -13.77 13.94
C LYS A 283 14.51 -15.31 13.92
N HIS A 284 13.34 -15.89 14.15
CA HIS A 284 13.14 -17.34 14.03
C HIS A 284 13.20 -17.86 12.60
N ALA A 285 12.59 -17.15 11.65
CA ALA A 285 12.55 -17.57 10.26
C ALA A 285 13.93 -17.51 9.59
N THR A 286 14.77 -16.54 9.98
CA THR A 286 16.13 -16.36 9.44
C THR A 286 17.16 -17.31 10.05
N LYS A 287 17.11 -17.58 11.35
CA LYS A 287 18.03 -18.53 12.02
C LYS A 287 17.57 -19.99 11.84
N ARG A 288 17.80 -20.55 10.64
CA ARG A 288 17.60 -22.00 10.38
C ARG A 288 18.61 -22.90 11.12
N SER A 289 19.62 -22.36 11.80
CA SER A 289 20.71 -23.13 12.42
C SER A 289 20.80 -22.96 13.95
N LYS A 290 20.55 -24.08 14.65
CA LYS A 290 21.16 -24.53 15.92
C LYS A 290 21.03 -23.71 17.22
N LEU A 291 20.65 -22.43 17.21
CA LEU A 291 20.46 -21.67 18.45
C LEU A 291 19.13 -22.01 19.13
N LYS A 292 19.17 -22.16 20.46
CA LYS A 292 18.10 -22.58 21.39
C LYS A 292 16.71 -22.12 20.94
N LYS A 293 15.69 -22.98 21.13
CA LYS A 293 14.27 -22.70 20.87
C LYS A 293 13.84 -21.42 21.60
N HIS A 294 14.07 -20.25 21.02
CA HIS A 294 13.44 -19.04 21.50
C HIS A 294 11.92 -19.28 21.45
N LYS A 295 11.24 -18.95 22.53
CA LYS A 295 9.78 -18.88 22.51
C LYS A 295 9.44 -17.60 21.73
N ILE A 296 8.40 -17.68 20.90
CA ILE A 296 7.83 -16.45 20.33
C ILE A 296 7.22 -15.72 21.53
N GLU A 297 7.66 -14.48 21.75
CA GLU A 297 7.16 -13.66 22.86
C GLU A 297 5.66 -13.43 22.64
N GLN A 298 4.86 -13.83 23.62
CA GLN A 298 3.43 -13.58 23.59
C GLN A 298 3.20 -12.13 24.02
N PRO A 299 2.44 -11.35 23.24
CA PRO A 299 2.09 -9.98 23.64
C PRO A 299 1.22 -10.01 24.89
N THR A 300 1.51 -9.12 25.84
CA THR A 300 0.71 -8.90 27.05
C THR A 300 -0.34 -7.80 26.89
N GLU A 301 -0.15 -6.92 25.91
CA GLU A 301 -1.02 -5.78 25.63
C GLU A 301 -2.07 -6.16 24.59
N ILE A 302 -3.33 -5.83 24.86
CA ILE A 302 -4.43 -6.01 23.91
C ILE A 302 -4.16 -5.12 22.69
N TYR A 303 -4.19 -5.71 21.50
CA TYR A 303 -4.04 -4.99 20.24
C TYR A 303 -5.42 -4.65 19.68
N PRO A 304 -5.79 -3.35 19.56
CA PRO A 304 -7.10 -2.96 19.08
C PRO A 304 -7.22 -3.30 17.59
N CYS A 305 -7.86 -4.43 17.30
CA CYS A 305 -8.04 -4.94 15.94
C CYS A 305 -9.42 -5.59 15.84
N GLU A 306 -10.16 -5.29 14.77
CA GLU A 306 -11.46 -5.92 14.49
C GLU A 306 -11.33 -7.40 14.08
N TYR A 307 -10.11 -7.90 13.91
CA TYR A 307 -9.82 -9.27 13.50
C TYR A 307 -9.17 -10.07 14.64
N PRO A 308 -9.27 -11.41 14.63
CA PRO A 308 -8.55 -12.24 15.58
C PRO A 308 -7.04 -11.92 15.59
N VAL A 309 -6.43 -11.76 16.75
CA VAL A 309 -5.00 -11.48 16.88
C VAL A 309 -4.26 -12.72 17.33
N LEU A 310 -3.20 -13.10 16.62
CA LEU A 310 -2.40 -14.28 16.91
C LEU A 310 -1.81 -14.20 18.32
N GLY A 311 -1.99 -15.25 19.11
CA GLY A 311 -1.45 -15.34 20.48
C GLY A 311 -2.43 -14.94 21.58
N PHE A 312 -3.59 -14.40 21.22
CA PHE A 312 -4.68 -14.16 22.17
C PHE A 312 -5.70 -15.30 22.17
N SER A 313 -6.35 -15.51 23.30
CA SER A 313 -7.41 -16.51 23.43
C SER A 313 -8.53 -16.22 22.42
N PRO A 314 -9.08 -17.25 21.75
CA PRO A 314 -10.20 -17.09 20.84
C PRO A 314 -11.42 -16.51 21.56
N HIS A 315 -12.02 -15.46 20.98
CA HIS A 315 -13.34 -14.99 21.40
C HIS A 315 -14.42 -15.90 20.82
N SER A 316 -15.56 -16.05 21.50
CA SER A 316 -16.67 -16.91 21.06
C SER A 316 -17.28 -16.49 19.72
N SER A 317 -17.12 -15.23 19.33
CA SER A 317 -17.53 -14.68 18.04
C SER A 317 -16.58 -14.99 16.89
N HIS A 318 -15.39 -15.54 17.16
CA HIS A 318 -14.43 -15.84 16.10
C HIS A 318 -14.81 -17.16 15.42
N GLU A 319 -15.29 -17.06 14.19
CA GLU A 319 -15.60 -18.22 13.37
C GLU A 319 -14.34 -19.05 13.06
N THR A 320 -14.55 -20.35 12.95
CA THR A 320 -13.52 -21.31 12.53
C THR A 320 -13.88 -21.86 11.17
N TYR A 321 -12.89 -21.99 10.32
CA TYR A 321 -13.04 -22.42 8.93
C TYR A 321 -12.28 -23.72 8.68
N LYS A 322 -12.77 -24.48 7.71
CA LYS A 322 -11.99 -25.50 7.02
C LYS A 322 -11.40 -24.86 5.76
N LEU A 323 -10.08 -24.94 5.61
CA LEU A 323 -9.42 -24.50 4.38
C LEU A 323 -9.67 -25.53 3.29
N GLN A 324 -10.38 -25.13 2.24
CA GLN A 324 -10.50 -25.88 1.01
C GLN A 324 -9.60 -25.26 -0.07
N LEU A 325 -9.14 -26.07 -1.02
CA LEU A 325 -8.36 -25.59 -2.16
C LEU A 325 -9.18 -25.70 -3.43
N LYS A 326 -9.04 -24.69 -4.30
CA LYS A 326 -9.69 -24.68 -5.62
C LYS A 326 -8.66 -24.46 -6.71
N PHE A 327 -8.77 -25.23 -7.78
CA PHE A 327 -7.98 -25.02 -9.00
C PHE A 327 -8.81 -24.20 -9.99
N VAL A 328 -8.44 -22.94 -10.17
CA VAL A 328 -9.24 -21.94 -10.90
C VAL A 328 -8.85 -21.67 -12.36
N PRO A 329 -7.79 -22.25 -12.98
CA PRO A 329 -7.42 -21.83 -14.31
C PRO A 329 -8.45 -22.30 -15.34
N ASP A 330 -8.78 -21.42 -16.28
CA ASP A 330 -9.62 -21.77 -17.41
C ASP A 330 -8.86 -22.66 -18.42
N LEU A 331 -9.60 -23.26 -19.36
CA LEU A 331 -9.02 -24.13 -20.37
C LEU A 331 -8.02 -23.38 -21.27
N GLY A 332 -8.27 -22.11 -21.59
CA GLY A 332 -7.40 -21.29 -22.43
C GLY A 332 -6.05 -21.02 -21.78
N GLN A 333 -6.02 -20.74 -20.48
CA GLN A 333 -4.79 -20.58 -19.69
C GLN A 333 -3.96 -21.87 -19.67
N LEU A 334 -4.62 -23.02 -19.48
CA LEU A 334 -3.95 -24.33 -19.53
C LEU A 334 -3.41 -24.65 -20.93
N VAL A 335 -4.17 -24.37 -21.99
CA VAL A 335 -3.69 -24.51 -23.38
C VAL A 335 -2.44 -23.66 -23.60
N ARG A 336 -2.49 -22.37 -23.23
CA ARG A 336 -1.32 -21.47 -23.34
C ARG A 336 -0.11 -22.00 -22.56
N PHE A 337 -0.31 -22.48 -21.34
CA PHE A 337 0.74 -23.09 -20.52
C PHE A 337 1.39 -24.29 -21.23
N PHE A 338 0.60 -25.26 -21.69
CA PHE A 338 1.13 -26.46 -22.33
C PHE A 338 1.77 -26.16 -23.69
N VAL A 339 1.19 -25.28 -24.51
CA VAL A 339 1.81 -24.82 -25.77
C VAL A 339 3.16 -24.16 -25.49
N THR A 340 3.24 -23.29 -24.47
CA THR A 340 4.50 -22.65 -24.08
C THR A 340 5.53 -23.67 -23.62
N VAL A 341 5.14 -24.63 -22.78
CA VAL A 341 6.03 -25.72 -22.34
C VAL A 341 6.56 -26.51 -23.53
N ARG A 342 5.70 -26.88 -24.47
CA ARG A 342 6.10 -27.63 -25.68
C ARG A 342 7.04 -26.81 -26.56
N LEU A 343 6.71 -25.55 -26.81
CA LEU A 343 7.55 -24.64 -27.58
C LEU A 343 8.93 -24.48 -26.94
N LEU A 344 9.00 -24.19 -25.64
CA LEU A 344 10.27 -24.06 -24.91
C LEU A 344 11.04 -25.38 -24.88
N THR A 345 10.35 -26.52 -24.80
CA THR A 345 10.96 -27.85 -24.88
C THR A 345 11.61 -28.06 -26.24
N VAL A 346 10.90 -27.75 -27.34
CA VAL A 346 11.42 -27.89 -28.70
C VAL A 346 12.58 -26.93 -28.94
N LEU A 347 12.42 -25.65 -28.61
CA LEU A 347 13.46 -24.62 -28.79
C LEU A 347 14.74 -24.92 -27.99
N SER A 348 14.61 -25.61 -26.86
CA SER A 348 15.75 -25.99 -26.01
C SER A 348 16.25 -27.41 -26.25
N CYS A 349 15.78 -28.10 -27.30
CA CYS A 349 16.10 -29.51 -27.58
C CYS A 349 15.90 -30.43 -26.36
N GLY A 350 14.88 -30.16 -25.55
CA GLY A 350 14.55 -30.94 -24.35
C GLY A 350 15.18 -30.45 -23.04
N LEU A 351 16.14 -29.51 -23.07
CA LEU A 351 16.83 -29.03 -21.86
C LEU A 351 15.85 -28.36 -20.88
N PHE A 352 14.86 -27.63 -21.40
CA PHE A 352 13.82 -26.97 -20.58
C PHE A 352 13.06 -27.97 -19.71
N VAL A 353 12.72 -29.16 -20.23
CA VAL A 353 12.00 -30.21 -19.48
C VAL A 353 12.80 -30.67 -18.26
N LYS A 354 14.12 -30.73 -18.37
CA LYS A 354 14.99 -31.24 -17.30
C LYS A 354 15.38 -30.16 -16.29
N CYS A 355 15.60 -28.93 -16.73
CA CYS A 355 16.14 -27.88 -15.88
C CYS A 355 15.07 -26.92 -15.31
N CYS A 356 14.01 -26.65 -16.07
CA CYS A 356 13.13 -25.50 -15.81
C CYS A 356 11.66 -25.86 -15.67
N LEU A 357 11.18 -26.94 -16.29
CA LEU A 357 9.76 -27.31 -16.33
C LEU A 357 9.17 -27.46 -14.93
N GLU A 358 9.87 -28.11 -14.00
CA GLU A 358 9.38 -28.29 -12.63
C GLU A 358 9.11 -26.94 -11.94
N SER A 359 10.03 -25.97 -12.10
CA SER A 359 9.88 -24.63 -11.54
C SER A 359 8.77 -23.83 -12.24
N TYR A 360 8.70 -23.94 -13.57
CA TYR A 360 7.69 -23.25 -14.38
C TYR A 360 6.28 -23.76 -14.11
N ALA A 361 6.08 -25.09 -14.12
CA ALA A 361 4.83 -25.75 -13.79
C ALA A 361 4.39 -25.43 -12.37
N ARG A 362 5.29 -25.49 -11.39
CA ARG A 362 4.99 -25.10 -10.01
C ARG A 362 4.50 -23.65 -9.91
N ASN A 363 5.19 -22.71 -10.55
CA ASN A 363 4.81 -21.30 -10.49
C ASN A 363 3.43 -21.09 -11.11
N PHE A 364 3.14 -21.80 -12.20
CA PHE A 364 1.80 -21.83 -12.78
C PHE A 364 0.77 -22.40 -11.80
N MET A 365 1.04 -23.56 -11.19
CA MET A 365 0.10 -24.20 -10.26
C MET A 365 -0.15 -23.33 -9.02
N ASN A 366 0.89 -22.81 -8.36
CA ASN A 366 0.73 -21.97 -7.16
C ASN A 366 0.01 -20.65 -7.44
N ARG A 367 0.05 -20.13 -8.67
CA ARG A 367 -0.71 -18.94 -9.06
C ARG A 367 -2.20 -19.22 -9.28
N ASN A 368 -2.54 -20.46 -9.63
CA ASN A 368 -3.88 -20.84 -10.05
C ASN A 368 -4.59 -21.78 -9.06
N VAL A 369 -3.98 -22.03 -7.90
CA VAL A 369 -4.64 -22.69 -6.77
C VAL A 369 -5.00 -21.61 -5.76
N THR A 370 -6.29 -21.45 -5.48
CA THR A 370 -6.83 -20.52 -4.49
C THR A 370 -7.32 -21.25 -3.26
N VAL A 371 -7.48 -20.52 -2.17
CA VAL A 371 -8.06 -20.99 -0.91
C VAL A 371 -9.52 -20.60 -0.87
N ASP A 372 -10.38 -21.54 -0.55
CA ASP A 372 -11.77 -21.27 -0.21
C ASP A 372 -12.03 -21.57 1.27
N LEU A 373 -12.96 -20.82 1.87
CA LEU A 373 -13.30 -20.94 3.28
C LEU A 373 -14.67 -21.57 3.41
N GLU A 374 -14.70 -22.80 3.92
CA GLU A 374 -15.93 -23.45 4.32
C GLU A 374 -16.13 -23.18 5.82
N LEU A 375 -17.27 -22.59 6.18
CA LEU A 375 -17.63 -22.36 7.58
C LEU A 375 -17.73 -23.70 8.29
N SER A 376 -16.93 -23.90 9.34
CA SER A 376 -17.01 -25.11 10.14
C SER A 376 -18.06 -24.88 11.21
N ASP A 377 -19.23 -25.48 11.07
CA ASP A 377 -20.21 -25.56 12.16
C ASP A 377 -19.55 -26.30 13.34
N MET A 378 -19.05 -25.55 14.31
CA MET A 378 -18.72 -26.08 15.62
C MET A 378 -20.02 -26.35 16.38
N ARG A 379 -20.83 -27.29 15.88
CA ARG A 379 -21.57 -28.11 16.83
C ARG A 379 -20.49 -28.83 17.59
N MET A 380 -20.33 -28.47 18.87
CA MET A 380 -19.59 -29.29 19.81
C MET A 380 -20.27 -30.66 19.79
N GLU A 381 -19.84 -31.53 18.87
CA GLU A 381 -19.86 -32.95 19.12
C GLU A 381 -18.96 -33.10 20.34
N THR A 382 -19.58 -33.08 21.51
CA THR A 382 -19.01 -33.61 22.74
C THR A 382 -18.68 -35.06 22.44
N GLU A 383 -17.54 -35.29 21.81
CA GLU A 383 -16.97 -36.60 21.59
C GLU A 383 -16.77 -37.20 22.98
N SER A 384 -17.60 -38.19 23.32
CA SER A 384 -17.26 -39.11 24.40
C SER A 384 -15.86 -39.65 24.12
N PRO A 385 -14.98 -39.78 25.13
CA PRO A 385 -13.59 -40.14 24.90
C PRO A 385 -13.51 -41.49 24.19
N GLN A 386 -13.29 -41.47 22.86
CA GLN A 386 -13.02 -42.69 22.11
C GLN A 386 -11.64 -43.19 22.53
N SER A 387 -11.63 -44.37 23.15
CA SER A 387 -10.42 -45.07 23.55
C SER A 387 -9.47 -45.24 22.35
N PRO A 388 -8.15 -45.09 22.51
CA PRO A 388 -7.22 -45.24 21.41
C PRO A 388 -7.03 -46.75 21.13
N ASN A 389 -7.81 -47.33 20.22
CA ASN A 389 -7.58 -48.63 19.56
C ASN A 389 -8.64 -48.81 18.45
N THR A 390 -8.32 -48.79 17.15
CA THR A 390 -8.02 -50.01 16.38
C THR A 390 -7.57 -49.66 14.94
N LEU A 391 -6.28 -49.36 14.74
CA LEU A 391 -5.66 -49.35 13.41
C LEU A 391 -4.80 -50.61 13.14
N GLN A 392 -4.68 -51.48 14.16
CA GLN A 392 -4.00 -52.78 14.07
C GLN A 392 -4.90 -53.90 13.53
N ALA A 393 -6.22 -53.82 13.64
CA ALA A 393 -7.13 -54.90 13.21
C ALA A 393 -7.35 -54.94 11.68
N THR A 394 -7.38 -53.78 11.02
CA THR A 394 -7.60 -53.67 9.57
C THR A 394 -6.37 -54.11 8.76
N SER A 395 -5.16 -53.93 9.28
CA SER A 395 -3.93 -54.35 8.60
C SER A 395 -3.75 -55.88 8.61
N THR A 396 -4.21 -56.59 9.64
CA THR A 396 -4.21 -58.06 9.66
C THR A 396 -5.24 -58.67 8.70
N ILE A 397 -6.40 -58.03 8.53
CA ILE A 397 -7.47 -58.51 7.64
C ILE A 397 -7.06 -58.37 6.17
N VAL A 398 -6.44 -57.25 5.78
CA VAL A 398 -5.94 -57.04 4.40
C VAL A 398 -4.81 -58.03 4.06
N ILE A 399 -3.91 -58.34 5.00
CA ILE A 399 -2.87 -59.37 4.79
C ILE A 399 -3.49 -60.77 4.67
N SER A 400 -4.54 -61.09 5.42
CA SER A 400 -5.24 -62.38 5.30
C SER A 400 -6.03 -62.51 3.98
N GLN A 401 -6.63 -61.43 3.48
CA GLN A 401 -7.41 -61.45 2.23
C GLN A 401 -6.50 -61.48 1.00
N VAL A 402 -5.39 -60.75 1.01
CA VAL A 402 -4.34 -60.85 -0.03
C VAL A 402 -3.68 -62.23 0.02
N GLY A 403 -3.44 -62.79 1.21
CA GLY A 403 -2.96 -64.17 1.37
C GLY A 403 -3.94 -65.23 0.86
N TRP A 404 -5.24 -65.00 1.00
CA TRP A 404 -6.29 -65.89 0.49
C TRP A 404 -6.41 -65.81 -1.04
N TRP A 405 -6.32 -64.61 -1.62
CA TRP A 405 -6.35 -64.39 -3.08
C TRP A 405 -5.11 -64.94 -3.80
N ILE A 406 -3.92 -64.79 -3.20
CA ILE A 406 -2.67 -65.44 -3.66
C ILE A 406 -2.76 -66.96 -3.46
N GLY A 407 -3.49 -67.44 -2.45
CA GLY A 407 -3.76 -68.86 -2.23
C GLY A 407 -4.63 -69.51 -3.31
N THR A 408 -5.50 -68.74 -3.97
CA THR A 408 -6.42 -69.23 -5.03
C THR A 408 -5.84 -69.13 -6.44
N THR A 409 -4.75 -68.40 -6.65
CA THR A 409 -4.07 -68.28 -7.96
C THR A 409 -2.66 -68.89 -7.91
N SER A 410 -2.52 -70.07 -8.53
CA SER A 410 -1.28 -70.82 -8.80
C SER A 410 -0.77 -71.79 -7.72
N LYS A 411 -0.82 -73.09 -8.06
CA LYS A 411 -0.25 -74.22 -7.31
C LYS A 411 1.30 -74.23 -7.23
N THR A 412 2.00 -73.21 -7.73
CA THR A 412 3.47 -73.26 -7.91
C THR A 412 4.28 -72.38 -6.94
N VAL A 413 3.65 -71.66 -6.00
CA VAL A 413 4.35 -70.75 -5.06
C VAL A 413 4.19 -71.18 -3.59
N LYS A 414 4.24 -72.50 -3.32
CA LYS A 414 4.01 -73.04 -1.96
C LYS A 414 5.25 -73.15 -1.07
N TYR A 415 6.46 -72.89 -1.59
CA TYR A 415 7.71 -73.12 -0.85
C TYR A 415 8.39 -71.86 -0.29
N HIS A 416 8.07 -70.65 -0.78
CA HIS A 416 8.73 -69.42 -0.32
C HIS A 416 7.92 -68.55 0.67
N SER A 417 6.59 -68.73 0.79
CA SER A 417 5.74 -67.90 1.65
C SER A 417 5.80 -68.24 3.15
N ARG A 418 6.16 -69.48 3.52
CA ARG A 418 6.23 -69.92 4.93
C ARG A 418 7.38 -69.28 5.72
N ASN A 419 8.50 -68.93 5.07
CA ASN A 419 9.65 -68.35 5.77
C ASN A 419 9.44 -66.87 6.12
N TYR A 420 8.77 -66.09 5.25
CA TYR A 420 8.55 -64.65 5.46
C TYR A 420 7.54 -64.34 6.57
N ILE A 421 6.49 -65.17 6.72
CA ILE A 421 5.49 -65.01 7.78
C ILE A 421 6.09 -65.30 9.18
N SER A 422 7.06 -66.21 9.27
CA SER A 422 7.77 -66.51 10.53
C SER A 422 8.72 -65.38 10.96
N LEU A 423 9.30 -64.66 10.00
CA LEU A 423 10.18 -63.52 10.25
C LEU A 423 9.40 -62.31 10.80
N PHE A 424 8.19 -62.09 10.27
CA PHE A 424 7.30 -61.01 10.71
C PHE A 424 6.78 -61.22 12.13
N LYS A 425 6.35 -62.45 12.48
CA LYS A 425 5.93 -62.79 13.86
C LYS A 425 7.08 -62.70 14.89
N ARG A 426 8.34 -62.83 14.49
CA ARG A 426 9.52 -62.67 15.37
C ARG A 426 9.93 -61.22 15.62
N LEU A 427 9.56 -60.28 14.73
CA LEU A 427 9.87 -58.86 14.90
C LEU A 427 8.83 -58.14 15.76
N GLU A 428 7.59 -58.66 15.83
CA GLU A 428 6.51 -58.12 16.67
C GLU A 428 6.65 -58.50 18.16
N SER A 429 7.31 -59.61 18.50
CA SER A 429 7.41 -60.10 19.89
C SER A 429 8.58 -59.53 20.71
N ARG A 430 9.37 -58.60 20.16
CA ARG A 430 10.47 -57.92 20.89
C ARG A 430 10.19 -56.44 21.02
N ASN A 431 9.29 -56.05 21.93
CA ASN A 431 9.21 -54.69 22.45
C ASN A 431 8.30 -54.58 23.70
N VAL A 432 8.60 -55.34 24.77
CA VAL A 432 8.30 -54.94 26.15
C VAL A 432 9.31 -55.64 27.05
N GLU A 433 10.22 -54.90 27.66
CA GLU A 433 10.58 -55.02 29.09
C GLU A 433 11.61 -53.95 29.45
N SER A 434 11.19 -53.12 30.39
CA SER A 434 11.99 -52.12 31.09
C SER A 434 12.63 -52.76 32.31
N GLU A 435 13.97 -52.82 32.38
CA GLU A 435 14.65 -53.06 33.65
C GLU A 435 15.89 -52.17 33.83
N VAL A 436 15.80 -51.39 34.91
CA VAL A 436 16.77 -51.21 36.00
C VAL A 436 18.22 -50.80 35.66
N ILE A 437 18.54 -49.59 36.12
CA ILE A 437 19.90 -49.02 36.29
C ILE A 437 20.67 -49.81 37.36
N PRO A 438 21.98 -50.05 37.15
CA PRO A 438 22.93 -49.73 38.21
C PRO A 438 24.13 -48.90 37.75
N LYS A 439 24.66 -48.19 38.76
CA LYS A 439 25.74 -47.20 38.76
C LYS A 439 27.16 -47.80 38.65
N LEU A 440 28.04 -47.04 37.97
CA LEU A 440 29.50 -46.84 38.18
C LEU A 440 30.48 -48.02 37.93
N PRO A 441 31.82 -47.80 37.75
CA PRO A 441 32.60 -46.56 37.86
C PRO A 441 33.63 -46.22 36.74
N SER A 442 34.14 -45.01 36.88
CA SER A 442 35.31 -44.35 36.29
C SER A 442 36.66 -45.06 36.44
N ARG A 443 37.52 -44.95 35.40
CA ARG A 443 39.00 -44.89 35.34
C ARG A 443 39.34 -44.59 33.86
N GLY A 444 40.15 -43.63 33.40
CA GLY A 444 41.28 -42.91 33.97
C GLY A 444 42.59 -43.48 33.39
N ILE A 445 43.29 -42.74 32.51
CA ILE A 445 44.75 -42.46 32.49
C ILE A 445 45.31 -42.05 31.09
N ALA A 446 46.05 -40.92 31.12
CA ALA A 446 47.18 -40.37 30.32
C ALA A 446 47.10 -40.27 28.78
N ALA A 447 47.36 -39.15 28.08
CA ALA A 447 48.37 -38.07 28.14
C ALA A 447 49.78 -38.47 27.65
N ILE A 448 50.17 -38.04 26.44
CA ILE A 448 51.55 -37.64 26.03
C ILE A 448 51.45 -36.56 24.91
N LEU A 449 52.31 -35.54 25.03
CA LEU A 449 52.50 -34.29 24.25
C LEU A 449 53.42 -34.49 22.99
N PRO A 450 53.71 -33.45 22.17
CA PRO A 450 54.04 -33.53 20.73
C PRO A 450 55.56 -33.41 20.43
N PRO A 451 55.93 -33.28 19.14
CA PRO A 451 57.12 -32.52 18.78
C PRO A 451 56.93 -31.48 17.65
N ASN A 452 57.95 -30.63 17.59
CA ASN A 452 58.17 -29.32 16.95
C ASN A 452 58.68 -29.33 15.49
N GLU A 453 58.53 -28.16 14.85
CA GLU A 453 59.48 -27.31 14.05
C GLU A 453 60.18 -27.73 12.73
N LEU A 454 60.54 -26.64 11.99
CA LEU A 454 61.36 -26.43 10.77
C LEU A 454 60.62 -26.59 9.41
N ASN A 455 60.66 -25.65 8.44
CA ASN A 455 61.58 -24.53 8.15
C ASN A 455 60.97 -23.44 7.24
N GLU A 456 61.58 -22.25 7.29
CA GLU A 456 61.36 -21.00 6.53
C GLU A 456 62.04 -20.94 5.13
N MET A 457 61.94 -19.76 4.49
CA MET A 457 62.60 -19.18 3.29
C MET A 457 61.78 -19.25 2.00
N GLU A 458 61.59 -18.23 1.16
CA GLU A 458 62.06 -16.83 0.93
C GLU A 458 61.07 -16.24 -0.12
N GLY A 459 60.84 -14.93 -0.36
CA GLY A 459 61.49 -13.70 0.07
C GLY A 459 60.71 -12.47 -0.47
N GLU A 460 61.01 -11.31 0.11
CA GLU A 460 60.65 -9.95 -0.34
C GLU A 460 61.74 -9.39 -1.26
N TRP A 461 61.43 -8.42 -2.14
CA TRP A 461 62.36 -7.34 -2.53
C TRP A 461 61.63 -6.01 -2.88
N PRO A 462 62.30 -4.84 -2.73
CA PRO A 462 61.65 -3.52 -2.57
C PRO A 462 62.18 -2.35 -3.48
N LYS A 463 61.57 -1.15 -3.31
CA LYS A 463 62.08 0.27 -3.44
C LYS A 463 62.50 0.91 -4.79
N GLN A 464 62.06 2.17 -5.01
CA GLN A 464 62.81 3.45 -5.32
C GLN A 464 61.82 4.49 -5.93
N ILE A 465 61.59 5.74 -5.47
CA ILE A 465 62.36 7.03 -5.37
C ILE A 465 62.91 7.52 -6.73
N GLY A 466 62.27 8.46 -7.45
CA GLY A 466 62.45 9.95 -7.48
C GLY A 466 62.97 10.41 -8.89
N PRO A 467 63.14 11.70 -9.30
CA PRO A 467 62.78 13.01 -8.71
C PRO A 467 62.23 14.11 -9.70
N ASP A 468 61.82 15.28 -9.13
CA ASP A 468 61.83 16.71 -9.57
C ASP A 468 61.38 17.23 -10.97
N PHE A 469 60.54 18.30 -10.98
CA PHE A 469 60.79 19.58 -11.71
C PHE A 469 59.83 20.78 -11.39
N VAL A 470 60.45 21.84 -10.85
CA VAL A 470 60.27 23.32 -10.76
C VAL A 470 59.15 24.11 -11.51
N ARG A 471 58.52 25.09 -10.80
CA ARG A 471 58.32 26.56 -11.09
C ARG A 471 57.00 27.08 -10.45
N SER A 472 56.80 28.30 -9.93
CA SER A 472 57.58 29.49 -9.51
C SER A 472 56.56 30.60 -9.16
N GLN A 473 56.73 31.32 -8.03
CA GLN A 473 56.47 32.77 -7.75
C GLN A 473 55.05 33.37 -8.04
N ALA A 474 54.46 34.36 -7.35
CA ALA A 474 54.92 35.46 -6.48
C ALA A 474 53.77 36.00 -5.57
N LEU A 475 54.17 36.73 -4.52
CA LEU A 475 53.42 37.65 -3.62
C LEU A 475 53.10 39.01 -4.32
N PRO A 476 52.67 40.09 -3.61
CA PRO A 476 51.48 40.35 -2.78
C PRO A 476 50.80 41.71 -3.21
N ILE A 477 49.90 42.32 -2.38
CA ILE A 477 49.85 43.77 -2.02
C ILE A 477 48.45 44.24 -1.51
N THR A 478 48.43 44.56 -0.21
CA THR A 478 47.86 45.70 0.58
C THR A 478 46.47 46.35 0.38
N ASN A 479 45.81 46.50 1.55
CA ASN A 479 45.21 47.70 2.19
C ASN A 479 44.22 48.66 1.47
N SER A 480 43.07 48.87 2.12
CA SER A 480 42.45 50.18 2.45
C SER A 480 41.17 49.92 3.28
N SER A 481 41.18 50.22 4.59
CA SER A 481 40.72 51.47 5.27
C SER A 481 39.18 51.61 5.43
N PHE A 482 38.70 51.30 6.65
CA PHE A 482 37.83 52.06 7.59
C PHE A 482 37.03 53.31 7.12
N PRO A 483 36.02 53.84 7.88
CA PRO A 483 35.25 53.31 9.05
C PRO A 483 33.74 53.73 9.12
N ASN A 484 33.10 53.43 10.27
CA ASN A 484 31.93 54.08 10.92
C ASN A 484 30.51 53.77 10.36
N GLU A 485 29.44 53.59 11.15
CA GLU A 485 29.15 53.87 12.57
C GLU A 485 27.86 53.11 13.01
N THR A 486 27.84 52.65 14.27
CA THR A 486 26.76 52.58 15.31
C THR A 486 25.26 52.60 14.91
N ILE A 487 24.32 51.88 15.54
CA ILE A 487 23.83 52.00 16.94
C ILE A 487 22.97 50.75 17.32
N GLU A 488 23.00 50.41 18.61
CA GLU A 488 22.22 49.40 19.35
C GLU A 488 20.69 49.55 19.29
N SER A 489 19.94 48.45 19.46
CA SER A 489 19.09 48.29 20.66
C SER A 489 18.44 46.92 20.76
N THR A 490 18.55 46.41 21.98
CA THR A 490 18.07 45.17 22.58
C THR A 490 16.56 45.15 22.76
N LEU A 491 15.89 44.10 22.31
CA LEU A 491 14.60 43.66 22.86
C LEU A 491 14.63 42.13 23.08
N LYS A 492 14.65 41.74 24.36
CA LYS A 492 14.49 40.36 24.82
C LYS A 492 13.01 39.97 24.74
N PRO A 493 12.64 38.81 24.17
CA PRO A 493 11.34 38.21 24.43
C PRO A 493 11.42 37.25 25.62
N VAL A 494 10.51 37.44 26.56
CA VAL A 494 10.14 36.49 27.60
C VAL A 494 9.54 35.25 26.92
N ILE A 495 10.23 34.11 27.00
CA ILE A 495 9.71 32.82 26.53
C ILE A 495 8.97 32.16 27.69
N THR A 496 7.64 32.20 27.65
CA THR A 496 6.80 31.29 28.42
C THR A 496 6.91 29.88 27.84
N HIS A 497 7.57 28.98 28.57
CA HIS A 497 7.66 27.56 28.23
C HIS A 497 6.27 26.90 28.26
N MET A 498 5.67 26.63 27.10
CA MET A 498 4.65 25.60 26.99
C MET A 498 5.31 24.23 27.11
N LYS A 499 5.15 23.57 28.25
CA LYS A 499 5.51 22.16 28.43
C LYS A 499 4.56 21.28 27.61
N PHE A 500 5.01 20.83 26.45
CA PHE A 500 4.39 19.68 25.80
C PHE A 500 4.79 18.42 26.57
N ASN A 501 3.84 17.79 27.25
CA ASN A 501 4.01 16.42 27.74
C ASN A 501 4.03 15.49 26.51
N HIS A 502 5.22 15.29 25.93
CA HIS A 502 5.40 14.40 24.78
C HIS A 502 5.65 12.96 25.23
N PRO A 503 4.89 11.96 24.73
CA PRO A 503 5.10 10.54 25.02
C PRO A 503 6.15 9.90 24.08
N TYR A 504 7.15 10.66 23.63
CA TYR A 504 8.15 10.14 22.68
C TYR A 504 9.38 9.60 23.41
N ASP A 505 9.62 8.30 23.25
CA ASP A 505 10.80 7.58 23.71
C ASP A 505 12.07 8.08 23.00
N ILE A 506 12.84 8.92 23.70
CA ILE A 506 14.09 9.56 23.27
C ILE A 506 15.10 8.53 22.73
N SER A 507 15.08 7.28 23.23
CA SER A 507 16.03 6.24 22.81
C SER A 507 15.88 5.82 21.34
N ARG A 508 14.72 6.07 20.71
CA ARG A 508 14.48 5.81 19.28
C ARG A 508 15.12 6.84 18.35
N TYR A 509 15.50 8.01 18.88
CA TYR A 509 15.98 9.15 18.10
C TYR A 509 17.51 9.32 18.12
N ASN A 510 18.25 8.52 18.89
CA ASN A 510 19.72 8.50 18.88
C ASN A 510 20.32 8.17 17.49
N LYS A 511 19.55 7.57 16.58
CA LYS A 511 19.96 7.38 15.17
C LYS A 511 19.89 8.66 14.34
N LEU A 512 19.05 9.64 14.70
CA LEU A 512 18.91 10.91 13.98
C LEU A 512 20.07 11.87 14.24
N GLU A 513 20.68 11.85 15.44
CA GLU A 513 21.95 12.56 15.70
C GLU A 513 23.09 12.08 14.80
N THR A 514 23.03 10.82 14.37
CA THR A 514 24.05 10.18 13.51
C THR A 514 23.68 10.11 12.04
N LEU A 515 22.51 10.64 11.62
CA LEU A 515 22.17 10.70 10.20
C LEU A 515 23.17 11.63 9.51
N PRO A 516 24.09 11.09 8.69
CA PRO A 516 24.98 11.97 7.96
C PRO A 516 24.09 12.76 6.99
N GLY A 517 24.39 14.05 6.80
CA GLY A 517 23.68 14.92 5.86
C GLY A 517 23.56 14.32 4.43
N THR A 518 24.31 13.26 4.16
CA THR A 518 24.19 12.40 2.99
C THR A 518 22.86 11.67 2.84
N GLU A 519 22.03 11.41 3.86
CA GLU A 519 20.72 10.73 3.61
C GLU A 519 19.67 11.69 3.03
N CYS A 520 19.67 12.97 3.41
CA CYS A 520 18.87 13.99 2.71
C CYS A 520 19.44 14.28 1.30
N SER A 521 20.77 14.25 1.09
CA SER A 521 21.36 14.46 -0.25
C SER A 521 21.30 13.22 -1.15
N THR A 522 21.39 11.99 -0.63
CA THR A 522 21.24 10.78 -1.45
C THR A 522 19.79 10.54 -1.86
N MET A 523 18.80 11.05 -1.10
CA MET A 523 17.42 11.13 -1.60
C MET A 523 17.25 12.22 -2.67
N SER A 524 18.05 13.29 -2.66
CA SER A 524 18.10 14.28 -3.75
C SER A 524 18.66 13.68 -5.01
N ASP A 525 19.73 12.90 -4.87
CA ASP A 525 20.39 12.22 -5.98
C ASP A 525 19.58 11.04 -6.52
N ALA A 526 18.80 10.37 -5.67
CA ALA A 526 17.84 9.36 -6.10
C ALA A 526 16.63 9.97 -6.84
N SER A 527 16.30 11.24 -6.59
CA SER A 527 15.28 11.98 -7.35
C SER A 527 15.81 12.51 -8.69
N SER A 528 17.11 12.83 -8.77
CA SER A 528 17.79 13.18 -10.03
C SER A 528 18.16 11.95 -10.88
N ALA A 529 18.19 10.75 -10.29
CA ALA A 529 18.39 9.48 -10.99
C ALA A 529 17.17 9.00 -11.82
N TRP A 530 16.04 9.73 -11.78
CA TRP A 530 14.93 9.48 -12.69
C TRP A 530 15.17 10.25 -13.97
N ASN A 531 15.44 9.53 -15.06
CA ASN A 531 15.57 10.14 -16.37
C ASN A 531 14.25 10.85 -16.70
N PRO A 532 14.25 12.19 -16.89
CA PRO A 532 13.06 12.88 -17.39
C PRO A 532 12.61 12.23 -18.69
N ILE A 533 11.31 12.33 -19.00
CA ILE A 533 10.78 11.87 -20.29
C ILE A 533 11.65 12.50 -21.38
N ASP A 534 12.31 11.67 -22.19
CA ASP A 534 13.22 12.12 -23.24
C ASP A 534 12.41 12.83 -24.33
N THR A 535 12.18 14.13 -24.13
CA THR A 535 11.42 14.98 -25.06
C THR A 535 12.13 15.13 -26.40
N SER A 536 13.41 14.76 -26.51
CA SER A 536 14.16 14.80 -27.78
C SER A 536 13.69 13.75 -28.79
N ARG A 537 13.02 12.69 -28.31
CA ARG A 537 12.41 11.63 -29.14
C ARG A 537 10.96 11.90 -29.51
N MET A 538 10.35 12.98 -29.02
CA MET A 538 9.01 13.37 -29.45
C MET A 538 9.06 13.82 -30.92
N PRO A 539 8.15 13.34 -31.79
CA PRO A 539 8.12 13.74 -33.19
C PRO A 539 7.99 15.26 -33.28
N LYS A 540 8.84 15.91 -34.09
CA LYS A 540 8.70 17.32 -34.46
C LYS A 540 7.54 17.51 -35.45
N LYS A 541 6.34 17.06 -35.09
CA LYS A 541 5.14 17.39 -35.85
C LYS A 541 4.80 18.84 -35.58
N SER A 542 4.42 19.58 -36.62
CA SER A 542 3.98 20.96 -36.46
C SER A 542 2.66 20.99 -35.68
N ILE A 543 2.33 22.11 -35.05
CA ILE A 543 1.02 22.28 -34.42
C ILE A 543 -0.11 22.12 -35.45
N GLU A 544 0.14 22.47 -36.71
CA GLU A 544 -0.78 22.29 -37.83
C GLU A 544 -1.12 20.81 -38.04
N ASP A 545 -0.13 19.92 -37.97
CA ASP A 545 -0.33 18.47 -38.08
C ASP A 545 -1.18 17.90 -36.93
N LEU A 546 -1.03 18.46 -35.72
CA LEU A 546 -1.82 18.08 -34.55
C LEU A 546 -3.28 18.54 -34.68
N LEU A 547 -3.52 19.70 -35.28
CA LEU A 547 -4.86 20.28 -35.45
C LEU A 547 -5.68 19.60 -36.57
N VAL A 548 -5.03 18.96 -37.55
CA VAL A 548 -5.71 18.18 -38.61
C VAL A 548 -6.37 16.91 -38.06
N MET A 549 -5.87 16.36 -36.95
CA MET A 549 -6.40 15.11 -36.37
C MET A 549 -7.73 15.30 -35.60
N TRP A 550 -8.28 16.52 -35.49
CA TRP A 550 -9.37 16.87 -34.58
C TRP A 550 -10.51 17.66 -35.24
N PRO A 551 -11.19 17.09 -36.26
CA PRO A 551 -12.23 17.80 -37.01
C PRO A 551 -13.49 18.15 -36.19
N ASN A 552 -13.74 17.46 -35.07
CA ASN A 552 -14.93 17.66 -34.24
C ASN A 552 -14.74 18.72 -33.12
N PHE A 553 -13.51 19.22 -32.94
CA PHE A 553 -13.19 20.31 -32.02
C PHE A 553 -13.11 21.64 -32.80
N VAL A 554 -14.24 22.05 -33.40
CA VAL A 554 -14.41 23.39 -34.00
C VAL A 554 -15.48 24.11 -33.21
N PRO A 555 -15.10 25.15 -32.47
CA PRO A 555 -15.30 26.49 -33.02
C PRO A 555 -14.00 27.03 -33.61
N ALA A 556 -14.11 27.77 -34.72
CA ALA A 556 -13.00 28.45 -35.40
C ALA A 556 -12.04 29.17 -34.44
N THR A 557 -12.54 29.62 -33.28
CA THR A 557 -11.82 30.21 -32.16
C THR A 557 -10.67 29.35 -31.62
N VAL A 558 -10.82 28.03 -31.47
CA VAL A 558 -9.75 27.15 -30.96
C VAL A 558 -8.64 27.00 -32.00
N ARG A 559 -9.02 26.91 -33.29
CA ARG A 559 -8.10 26.88 -34.41
C ARG A 559 -7.28 28.16 -34.47
N THR A 560 -7.92 29.34 -34.39
CA THR A 560 -7.25 30.66 -34.41
C THR A 560 -6.38 30.90 -33.18
N VAL A 561 -6.76 30.41 -31.99
CA VAL A 561 -6.00 30.60 -30.75
C VAL A 561 -4.78 29.67 -30.67
N LEU A 562 -4.90 28.41 -31.11
CA LEU A 562 -3.78 27.46 -31.11
C LEU A 562 -2.80 27.68 -32.27
N THR A 563 -3.27 27.96 -33.50
CA THR A 563 -2.35 28.27 -34.62
C THR A 563 -1.60 29.58 -34.41
N ARG A 564 -2.29 30.69 -34.08
CA ARG A 564 -1.65 32.01 -34.06
C ARG A 564 -0.64 32.21 -32.93
N ASN A 565 -0.85 31.54 -31.78
CA ASN A 565 0.01 31.66 -30.59
C ASN A 565 1.02 30.51 -30.41
N MET A 566 1.04 29.52 -31.31
CA MET A 566 2.02 28.42 -31.23
C MET A 566 2.93 28.34 -32.46
N ILE A 567 2.55 28.91 -33.62
CA ILE A 567 3.41 29.01 -34.81
C ILE A 567 4.59 29.96 -34.60
N LEU A 568 4.44 31.02 -33.79
CA LEU A 568 5.47 32.05 -33.62
C LEU A 568 6.70 31.61 -32.79
N ASP A 569 6.64 30.49 -32.08
CA ASP A 569 7.72 30.02 -31.17
C ASP A 569 8.48 28.80 -31.70
N GLY A 570 8.20 28.34 -32.92
CA GLY A 570 8.89 27.22 -33.56
C GLY A 570 10.34 27.53 -33.97
N ASP A 571 10.74 28.80 -33.98
CA ASP A 571 12.05 29.24 -34.45
C ASP A 571 12.92 29.71 -33.28
N ARG A 572 13.77 28.80 -32.76
CA ARG A 572 14.63 28.99 -31.58
C ARG A 572 15.74 30.05 -31.74
N SER A 573 15.74 30.86 -32.79
CA SER A 573 16.81 31.81 -33.09
C SER A 573 16.37 33.28 -33.15
N ALA A 574 15.08 33.59 -33.15
CA ALA A 574 14.61 34.96 -33.09
C ALA A 574 14.37 35.35 -31.63
N THR A 575 15.26 36.17 -31.08
CA THR A 575 15.00 36.96 -29.87
C THR A 575 13.83 37.90 -30.17
N VAL A 576 12.60 37.40 -30.04
CA VAL A 576 11.41 38.24 -30.11
C VAL A 576 11.46 39.08 -28.83
N GLN A 577 11.91 40.32 -28.96
CA GLN A 577 11.56 41.36 -28.02
C GLN A 577 10.03 41.46 -28.05
N LEU A 578 9.38 40.72 -27.14
CA LEU A 578 8.00 40.98 -26.77
C LEU A 578 7.98 42.39 -26.18
N SER A 579 7.72 43.37 -27.04
CA SER A 579 7.43 44.72 -26.58
C SER A 579 6.25 44.61 -25.61
N GLU A 580 6.38 45.24 -24.44
CA GLU A 580 5.33 45.33 -23.41
C GLU A 580 4.00 45.91 -23.94
N SER A 581 3.98 46.37 -25.20
CA SER A 581 2.82 46.89 -25.91
C SER A 581 1.81 45.85 -26.40
N ASN A 582 2.07 44.54 -26.28
CA ASN A 582 1.09 43.49 -26.64
C ASN A 582 0.19 43.04 -25.47
N ARG A 583 -0.06 43.92 -24.48
CA ARG A 583 -1.27 43.86 -23.63
C ARG A 583 -2.52 44.21 -24.45
N ASN A 584 -2.73 43.52 -25.56
CA ASN A 584 -4.03 43.51 -26.20
C ASN A 584 -4.98 42.92 -25.17
N VAL A 585 -5.81 43.79 -24.60
CA VAL A 585 -6.97 43.45 -23.77
C VAL A 585 -7.57 42.20 -24.39
N ILE A 586 -7.59 41.11 -23.64
CA ILE A 586 -8.22 39.88 -24.09
C ILE A 586 -9.69 40.26 -24.27
N GLU A 587 -10.10 40.53 -25.50
CA GLU A 587 -11.52 40.64 -25.86
C GLU A 587 -12.10 39.25 -25.59
N ASN A 588 -12.54 39.05 -24.35
CA ASN A 588 -13.33 37.92 -23.97
C ASN A 588 -14.62 38.08 -24.76
N PRO A 589 -14.91 37.20 -25.73
CA PRO A 589 -16.19 37.25 -26.42
C PRO A 589 -17.26 37.23 -25.32
N THR A 590 -18.23 38.14 -25.39
CA THR A 590 -19.32 38.23 -24.42
C THR A 590 -20.10 36.91 -24.47
N VAL A 591 -19.69 35.96 -23.63
CA VAL A 591 -20.34 34.66 -23.52
C VAL A 591 -21.66 34.93 -22.82
N LYS A 592 -22.78 34.58 -23.47
CA LYS A 592 -24.09 34.67 -22.83
C LYS A 592 -24.14 33.69 -21.66
N GLU A 593 -24.15 34.23 -20.45
CA GLU A 593 -24.22 33.46 -19.20
C GLU A 593 -25.68 33.11 -18.89
N THR A 594 -25.92 31.90 -18.38
CA THR A 594 -27.24 31.45 -17.92
C THR A 594 -27.24 31.34 -16.41
N ASN A 595 -28.22 31.97 -15.73
CA ASN A 595 -28.36 31.83 -14.28
C ASN A 595 -28.72 30.38 -13.92
N PHE A 596 -27.80 29.70 -13.23
CA PHE A 596 -27.93 28.28 -12.97
C PHE A 596 -29.06 27.94 -11.99
N GLU A 597 -29.25 28.73 -10.94
CA GLU A 597 -30.26 28.49 -9.90
C GLU A 597 -31.68 28.55 -10.50
N SER A 598 -31.96 29.58 -11.31
CA SER A 598 -33.23 29.70 -12.03
C SER A 598 -33.44 28.54 -13.00
N TYR A 599 -32.41 28.18 -13.78
CA TYR A 599 -32.51 27.11 -14.77
C TYR A 599 -32.74 25.74 -14.11
N LEU A 600 -32.01 25.45 -13.03
CA LEU A 600 -32.15 24.22 -12.27
C LEU A 600 -33.55 24.08 -11.67
N ASN A 601 -34.11 25.14 -11.09
CA ASN A 601 -35.46 25.11 -10.51
C ASN A 601 -36.54 24.83 -11.55
N GLU A 602 -36.40 25.39 -12.76
CA GLU A 602 -37.32 25.14 -13.87
C GLU A 602 -37.19 23.71 -14.43
N HIS A 603 -35.98 23.12 -14.39
CA HIS A 603 -35.66 21.84 -15.03
C HIS A 603 -35.28 20.72 -14.05
N ILE A 604 -35.63 20.83 -12.77
CA ILE A 604 -35.15 19.91 -11.72
C ILE A 604 -35.49 18.44 -12.02
N ALA A 605 -36.66 18.18 -12.59
CA ALA A 605 -37.08 16.83 -12.99
C ALA A 605 -36.15 16.20 -14.04
N VAL A 606 -35.60 17.02 -14.96
CA VAL A 606 -34.62 16.57 -15.96
C VAL A 606 -33.29 16.26 -15.29
N PHE A 607 -32.83 17.11 -14.36
CA PHE A 607 -31.61 16.83 -13.60
C PHE A 607 -31.73 15.56 -12.75
N ASP A 608 -32.87 15.35 -12.08
CA ASP A 608 -33.21 14.12 -11.34
C ASP A 608 -33.21 12.88 -12.23
N GLN A 609 -33.74 13.00 -13.44
CA GLN A 609 -33.72 11.91 -14.41
C GLN A 609 -32.28 11.61 -14.87
N MET A 610 -31.50 12.64 -15.21
CA MET A 610 -30.13 12.49 -15.72
C MET A 610 -29.17 11.95 -14.66
N ASN A 611 -29.35 12.30 -13.39
CA ASN A 611 -28.55 11.79 -12.26
C ASN A 611 -28.75 10.28 -12.00
N LYS A 612 -29.79 9.66 -12.57
CA LYS A 612 -30.05 8.21 -12.46
C LYS A 612 -29.37 7.38 -13.55
N PHE A 613 -28.89 8.02 -14.63
CA PHE A 613 -28.19 7.30 -15.68
C PHE A 613 -26.79 6.87 -15.19
N PRO A 614 -26.34 5.66 -15.56
CA PRO A 614 -25.01 5.21 -15.19
C PRO A 614 -23.94 6.08 -15.85
N ASN A 615 -22.80 6.22 -15.18
CA ASN A 615 -21.63 6.92 -15.67
C ASN A 615 -21.19 6.27 -16.99
N MET A 616 -20.85 7.08 -17.99
CA MET A 616 -20.53 6.65 -19.36
C MET A 616 -21.73 6.30 -20.27
N ASP A 617 -22.96 6.45 -19.77
CA ASP A 617 -24.14 6.39 -20.62
C ASP A 617 -24.10 7.52 -21.67
N ARG A 618 -24.46 7.19 -22.91
CA ARG A 618 -24.37 8.14 -24.03
C ARG A 618 -25.36 9.30 -23.85
N THR A 619 -26.57 9.04 -23.37
CA THR A 619 -27.59 10.07 -23.15
C THR A 619 -27.12 11.06 -22.09
N LEU A 620 -26.53 10.58 -20.99
CA LEU A 620 -25.95 11.45 -19.97
C LEU A 620 -24.78 12.28 -20.53
N GLU A 621 -23.89 11.67 -21.31
CA GLU A 621 -22.73 12.36 -21.89
C GLU A 621 -23.14 13.46 -22.89
N ASP A 622 -24.11 13.17 -23.75
CA ASP A 622 -24.64 14.14 -24.73
C ASP A 622 -25.34 15.29 -23.98
N TRP A 623 -26.17 14.98 -22.97
CA TRP A 623 -26.82 15.98 -22.13
C TRP A 623 -25.80 16.89 -21.42
N LYS A 624 -24.71 16.34 -20.87
CA LYS A 624 -23.66 17.15 -20.23
C LYS A 624 -23.03 18.15 -21.21
N VAL A 625 -22.81 17.74 -22.47
CA VAL A 625 -22.29 18.65 -23.51
C VAL A 625 -23.27 19.78 -23.80
N GLU A 626 -24.57 19.47 -23.92
CA GLU A 626 -25.62 20.46 -24.10
C GLU A 626 -25.67 21.47 -22.93
N MET A 627 -25.63 20.98 -21.69
CA MET A 627 -25.61 21.81 -20.49
C MET A 627 -24.41 22.76 -20.46
N ASN A 628 -23.22 22.29 -20.88
CA ASN A 628 -22.03 23.13 -20.93
C ASN A 628 -22.11 24.29 -21.95
N ASN A 629 -22.97 24.17 -22.97
CA ASN A 629 -23.20 25.24 -23.95
C ASN A 629 -24.05 26.39 -23.39
N LEU A 630 -24.76 26.17 -22.28
CA LEU A 630 -25.57 27.19 -21.60
C LEU A 630 -24.71 28.15 -20.75
N ASN A 631 -23.44 27.82 -20.48
CA ASN A 631 -22.51 28.61 -19.67
C ASN A 631 -23.12 29.02 -18.33
N PHE A 632 -23.43 28.02 -17.51
CA PHE A 632 -24.07 28.19 -16.22
C PHE A 632 -23.22 29.00 -15.25
N VAL A 633 -23.87 29.98 -14.62
CA VAL A 633 -23.28 30.87 -13.62
C VAL A 633 -24.16 30.98 -12.38
N LEU A 634 -23.51 31.00 -11.21
CA LEU A 634 -24.10 31.43 -9.95
C LEU A 634 -23.44 32.73 -9.49
N ASN A 635 -24.21 33.57 -8.78
CA ASN A 635 -23.76 34.82 -8.18
C ASN A 635 -23.03 35.73 -9.20
N SER A 636 -23.63 35.92 -10.39
CA SER A 636 -23.05 36.73 -11.46
C SER A 636 -22.76 38.17 -11.04
N ASP A 637 -23.47 38.68 -10.03
CA ASP A 637 -23.29 40.00 -9.42
C ASP A 637 -21.97 40.15 -8.64
N LYS A 638 -21.33 39.05 -8.24
CA LYS A 638 -20.14 39.10 -7.37
C LYS A 638 -18.87 39.48 -8.09
N PHE A 639 -18.80 39.31 -9.40
CA PHE A 639 -17.60 39.62 -10.16
C PHE A 639 -17.94 40.16 -11.55
N ASP A 640 -17.49 41.39 -11.81
CA ASP A 640 -17.55 42.01 -13.12
C ASP A 640 -16.22 41.79 -13.85
N GLU A 641 -16.26 40.95 -14.90
CA GLU A 641 -15.09 40.62 -15.73
C GLU A 641 -14.50 41.82 -16.47
N SER A 642 -15.26 42.91 -16.61
CA SER A 642 -14.77 44.14 -17.24
C SER A 642 -13.89 45.00 -16.33
N GLN A 643 -13.88 44.73 -15.01
CA GLN A 643 -13.40 45.70 -14.02
C GLN A 643 -12.03 45.41 -13.40
N GLN A 644 -11.36 44.29 -13.68
CA GLN A 644 -10.14 43.95 -12.93
C GLN A 644 -8.97 43.46 -13.80
N GLU A 645 -7.91 44.26 -13.82
CA GLU A 645 -6.57 43.80 -14.17
C GLU A 645 -6.08 42.79 -13.10
N ASP A 646 -5.37 41.77 -13.54
CA ASP A 646 -4.69 40.78 -12.68
C ASP A 646 -5.62 39.89 -11.82
N HIS A 647 -6.85 39.58 -12.24
CA HIS A 647 -7.64 38.53 -11.59
C HIS A 647 -7.17 37.14 -12.00
N LEU A 648 -7.24 36.18 -11.06
CA LEU A 648 -6.86 34.79 -11.32
C LEU A 648 -8.06 33.87 -11.08
N PRO A 649 -8.37 32.92 -11.97
CA PRO A 649 -9.41 31.93 -11.75
C PRO A 649 -8.92 30.87 -10.74
N ILE A 650 -9.85 30.39 -9.92
CA ILE A 650 -9.68 29.16 -9.15
C ILE A 650 -10.49 28.08 -9.85
N TRP A 651 -9.84 27.01 -10.27
CA TRP A 651 -10.51 25.85 -10.85
C TRP A 651 -10.61 24.74 -9.79
N LEU A 652 -11.85 24.43 -9.39
CA LEU A 652 -12.20 23.37 -8.44
C LEU A 652 -12.68 22.14 -9.19
N ARG A 653 -11.98 21.02 -9.01
CA ARG A 653 -12.40 19.72 -9.51
C ARG A 653 -13.26 19.01 -8.47
N ALA A 654 -14.53 18.77 -8.80
CA ALA A 654 -15.48 18.10 -7.91
C ALA A 654 -15.89 16.72 -8.44
N TYR A 655 -16.08 15.78 -7.51
CA TYR A 655 -16.69 14.48 -7.76
C TYR A 655 -17.76 14.23 -6.68
N LYS A 656 -18.09 12.98 -6.37
CA LYS A 656 -19.21 12.59 -5.50
C LYS A 656 -19.05 12.85 -3.98
N ARG A 657 -17.97 13.50 -3.52
CA ARG A 657 -17.65 13.63 -2.10
C ARG A 657 -18.26 14.91 -1.50
N THR A 658 -19.48 14.84 -1.01
CA THR A 658 -20.19 16.04 -0.52
C THR A 658 -19.67 16.57 0.81
N SER A 659 -19.38 15.72 1.80
CA SER A 659 -18.92 16.20 3.11
C SER A 659 -17.59 16.95 3.03
N PRO A 660 -16.52 16.41 2.39
CA PRO A 660 -15.31 17.19 2.17
C PRO A 660 -15.54 18.43 1.30
N LEU A 661 -16.33 18.31 0.24
CA LEU A 661 -16.63 19.45 -0.65
C LEU A 661 -17.27 20.62 0.12
N LYS A 662 -18.21 20.34 1.01
CA LYS A 662 -18.84 21.37 1.85
C LYS A 662 -17.80 22.17 2.62
N GLU A 663 -16.89 21.50 3.32
CA GLU A 663 -15.81 22.14 4.07
C GLU A 663 -14.86 22.93 3.16
N VAL A 664 -14.57 22.41 1.95
CA VAL A 664 -13.77 23.13 0.94
C VAL A 664 -14.47 24.42 0.50
N LEU A 665 -15.77 24.37 0.20
CA LEU A 665 -16.55 25.53 -0.24
C LEU A 665 -16.71 26.57 0.88
N GLU A 666 -16.90 26.12 2.13
CA GLU A 666 -16.84 27.00 3.30
C GLU A 666 -15.47 27.66 3.46
N GLY A 667 -14.39 26.89 3.23
CA GLY A 667 -13.02 27.40 3.19
C GLY A 667 -12.81 28.46 2.12
N VAL A 668 -13.32 28.23 0.90
CA VAL A 668 -13.29 29.21 -0.20
C VAL A 668 -13.92 30.54 0.22
N CYS A 669 -15.06 30.52 0.91
CA CYS A 669 -15.69 31.75 1.39
C CYS A 669 -14.94 32.47 2.52
N LYS A 670 -13.96 31.82 3.16
CA LYS A 670 -13.05 32.44 4.12
C LYS A 670 -11.80 33.02 3.47
N VAL A 671 -11.56 32.74 2.18
CA VAL A 671 -10.44 33.31 1.43
C VAL A 671 -10.69 34.80 1.24
N ARG A 672 -9.68 35.61 1.53
CA ARG A 672 -9.77 37.05 1.38
C ARG A 672 -9.69 37.46 -0.07
N ASP A 673 -10.44 38.50 -0.41
CA ASP A 673 -10.58 39.03 -1.78
C ASP A 673 -11.10 37.97 -2.76
N ILE A 674 -11.82 36.95 -2.27
CA ILE A 674 -12.35 35.87 -3.11
C ILE A 674 -13.38 36.38 -4.11
N GLU A 675 -14.10 37.46 -3.78
CA GLU A 675 -15.02 38.16 -4.67
C GLU A 675 -14.30 38.79 -5.89
N LYS A 676 -12.98 38.93 -5.83
CA LYS A 676 -12.11 39.38 -6.94
C LYS A 676 -11.61 38.23 -7.81
N SER A 677 -12.15 37.03 -7.61
CA SER A 677 -11.85 35.82 -8.38
C SER A 677 -13.13 35.25 -9.00
N ILE A 678 -12.94 34.25 -9.86
CA ILE A 678 -14.02 33.40 -10.37
C ILE A 678 -13.67 31.96 -9.99
N LEU A 679 -14.64 31.28 -9.40
CA LEU A 679 -14.55 29.84 -9.14
C LEU A 679 -15.13 29.06 -10.33
N ILE A 680 -14.28 28.34 -11.05
CA ILE A 680 -14.70 27.44 -12.14
C ILE A 680 -14.80 26.04 -11.56
N ILE A 681 -15.99 25.46 -11.49
CA ILE A 681 -16.22 24.11 -10.96
C ILE A 681 -16.48 23.14 -12.10
N THR A 682 -15.68 22.09 -12.18
CA THR A 682 -15.95 20.95 -13.08
C THR A 682 -16.42 19.76 -12.26
N ILE A 683 -17.59 19.22 -12.61
CA ILE A 683 -18.26 18.11 -11.92
C ILE A 683 -18.19 16.87 -12.80
N ASP A 684 -17.60 15.79 -12.28
CA ASP A 684 -17.51 14.50 -12.97
C ASP A 684 -18.45 13.46 -12.33
N GLY A 685 -18.75 12.38 -13.08
CA GLY A 685 -19.57 11.27 -12.62
C GLY A 685 -21.07 11.42 -12.86
N GLU A 686 -21.80 10.47 -12.26
CA GLU A 686 -23.26 10.31 -12.32
C GLU A 686 -23.98 10.95 -11.11
N ALA A 687 -23.33 11.04 -9.95
CA ALA A 687 -23.92 11.52 -8.69
C ALA A 687 -23.76 13.05 -8.49
N PHE A 688 -24.06 13.84 -9.52
CA PHE A 688 -23.81 15.29 -9.51
C PHE A 688 -24.83 16.10 -8.71
N LEU A 689 -26.06 15.61 -8.48
CA LEU A 689 -27.08 16.39 -7.74
C LEU A 689 -26.66 16.75 -6.33
N SER A 690 -26.12 15.76 -5.60
CA SER A 690 -25.63 15.97 -4.23
C SER A 690 -24.49 17.00 -4.17
N VAL A 691 -23.68 17.05 -5.22
CA VAL A 691 -22.60 18.04 -5.40
C VAL A 691 -23.18 19.43 -5.69
N LEU A 692 -24.20 19.52 -6.54
CA LEU A 692 -24.89 20.77 -6.85
C LEU A 692 -25.56 21.38 -5.62
N SER A 693 -26.16 20.55 -4.75
CA SER A 693 -26.75 21.02 -3.50
C SER A 693 -25.74 21.79 -2.64
N GLU A 694 -24.50 21.29 -2.51
CA GLU A 694 -23.45 21.99 -1.76
C GLU A 694 -22.99 23.27 -2.48
N ILE A 695 -22.88 23.24 -3.82
CA ILE A 695 -22.46 24.40 -4.62
C ILE A 695 -23.47 25.56 -4.52
N LEU A 696 -24.78 25.27 -4.49
CA LEU A 696 -25.84 26.28 -4.40
C LEU A 696 -25.81 27.09 -3.10
N LEU A 697 -25.21 26.54 -2.04
CA LEU A 697 -25.04 27.22 -0.75
C LEU A 697 -23.98 28.33 -0.80
N VAL A 698 -23.12 28.34 -1.82
CA VAL A 698 -22.02 29.30 -1.94
C VAL A 698 -22.52 30.61 -2.54
N LYS A 699 -22.39 31.71 -1.78
CA LYS A 699 -22.82 33.06 -2.20
C LYS A 699 -21.67 34.10 -2.22
N CYS A 700 -20.46 33.71 -1.82
CA CYS A 700 -19.32 34.62 -1.64
C CYS A 700 -18.53 34.95 -2.93
N VAL A 701 -18.68 34.16 -4.00
CA VAL A 701 -17.89 34.27 -5.24
C VAL A 701 -18.75 33.95 -6.46
N LYS A 702 -18.40 34.52 -7.62
CA LYS A 702 -18.99 34.13 -8.91
C LYS A 702 -18.54 32.71 -9.26
N ILE A 703 -19.49 31.83 -9.60
CA ILE A 703 -19.21 30.43 -9.91
C ILE A 703 -19.60 30.13 -11.35
N ARG A 704 -18.72 29.48 -12.10
CA ARG A 704 -19.03 28.87 -13.41
C ARG A 704 -19.08 27.36 -13.27
N ILE A 705 -20.18 26.74 -13.70
CA ILE A 705 -20.43 25.30 -13.51
C ILE A 705 -20.31 24.57 -14.84
N TYR A 706 -19.53 23.49 -14.84
CA TYR A 706 -19.29 22.62 -15.99
C TYR A 706 -19.46 21.16 -15.61
N PHE A 707 -20.13 20.39 -16.47
CA PHE A 707 -20.29 18.94 -16.33
C PHE A 707 -19.29 18.22 -17.23
N HIS A 708 -18.39 17.44 -16.66
CA HIS A 708 -17.40 16.69 -17.44
C HIS A 708 -18.07 15.49 -18.13
N ALA A 709 -18.18 15.59 -19.46
CA ALA A 709 -18.54 14.48 -20.34
C ALA A 709 -17.27 13.64 -20.59
N PHE A 710 -16.99 12.70 -19.68
CA PHE A 710 -15.71 11.98 -19.64
C PHE A 710 -15.48 11.13 -20.88
N LYS A 711 -16.49 10.35 -21.30
CA LYS A 711 -16.38 9.51 -22.49
C LYS A 711 -16.11 10.35 -23.72
N ASN A 712 -16.87 11.42 -23.88
CA ASN A 712 -16.75 12.31 -25.03
C ASN A 712 -15.39 13.02 -25.02
N SER A 713 -14.95 13.51 -23.86
CA SER A 713 -13.63 14.12 -23.69
C SER A 713 -12.51 13.14 -24.01
N LEU A 714 -12.58 11.90 -23.50
CA LEU A 714 -11.57 10.88 -23.76
C LEU A 714 -11.53 10.44 -25.22
N GLN A 715 -12.69 10.25 -25.85
CA GLN A 715 -12.80 9.94 -27.29
C GLN A 715 -12.19 11.04 -28.14
N ASN A 716 -12.55 12.30 -27.84
CA ASN A 716 -11.96 13.44 -28.52
C ASN A 716 -10.45 13.51 -28.30
N LEU A 717 -9.98 13.26 -27.06
CA LEU A 717 -8.56 13.28 -26.72
C LEU A 717 -7.74 12.20 -27.43
N MET A 718 -8.31 11.02 -27.62
CA MET A 718 -7.60 9.85 -28.15
C MET A 718 -7.80 9.64 -29.65
N GLY A 719 -8.84 10.23 -30.23
CA GLY A 719 -9.22 10.04 -31.64
C GLY A 719 -9.31 8.55 -32.01
N PRO A 720 -8.64 8.10 -33.09
CA PRO A 720 -8.70 6.71 -33.55
C PRO A 720 -8.07 5.70 -32.59
N ASN A 721 -7.28 6.15 -31.61
CA ASN A 721 -6.64 5.28 -30.61
C ASN A 721 -7.54 5.02 -29.40
N PHE A 722 -8.77 5.54 -29.38
CA PHE A 722 -9.72 5.33 -28.30
C PHE A 722 -10.04 3.84 -28.11
N ASP A 723 -9.78 3.34 -26.90
CA ASP A 723 -10.18 2.00 -26.45
C ASP A 723 -11.11 2.14 -25.25
N ASN A 724 -12.23 1.41 -25.26
CA ASN A 724 -13.16 1.38 -24.13
C ASN A 724 -12.48 0.90 -22.83
N ALA A 725 -11.39 0.13 -22.90
CA ALA A 725 -10.63 -0.28 -21.72
C ALA A 725 -10.13 0.92 -20.88
N PHE A 726 -9.75 2.03 -21.52
CA PHE A 726 -9.25 3.22 -20.83
C PHE A 726 -10.31 3.92 -19.96
N THR A 727 -11.59 3.68 -20.25
CA THR A 727 -12.69 4.23 -19.45
C THR A 727 -12.77 3.62 -18.05
N GLN A 728 -12.17 2.44 -17.86
CA GLN A 728 -12.12 1.73 -16.58
C GLN A 728 -10.87 2.12 -15.76
N GLU A 729 -9.89 2.80 -16.37
CA GLU A 729 -8.65 3.17 -15.70
C GLU A 729 -8.81 4.43 -14.86
N LYS A 730 -8.58 4.27 -13.55
CA LYS A 730 -8.71 5.34 -12.55
C LYS A 730 -7.84 6.57 -12.85
N SER A 731 -6.57 6.36 -13.20
CA SER A 731 -5.62 7.42 -13.54
C SER A 731 -6.07 8.20 -14.78
N THR A 732 -6.54 7.48 -15.80
CA THR A 732 -7.02 8.07 -17.05
C THR A 732 -8.25 8.94 -16.80
N LYS A 733 -9.22 8.47 -16.01
CA LYS A 733 -10.38 9.28 -15.62
C LYS A 733 -10.00 10.59 -14.92
N LEU A 734 -9.13 10.51 -13.90
CA LEU A 734 -8.70 11.69 -13.14
C LEU A 734 -7.92 12.70 -14.00
N LEU A 735 -7.09 12.19 -14.91
CA LEU A 735 -6.25 13.03 -15.77
C LEU A 735 -7.06 13.65 -16.91
N THR A 736 -7.97 12.91 -17.54
CA THR A 736 -8.89 13.47 -18.54
C THR A 736 -9.77 14.57 -17.94
N HIS A 737 -10.32 14.36 -16.74
CA HIS A 737 -11.08 15.40 -16.05
C HIS A 737 -10.22 16.63 -15.77
N ALA A 738 -8.95 16.43 -15.39
CA ALA A 738 -8.05 17.56 -15.17
C ALA A 738 -7.73 18.33 -16.46
N LEU A 739 -7.44 17.62 -17.55
CA LEU A 739 -7.19 18.24 -18.85
C LEU A 739 -8.41 19.01 -19.35
N TYR A 740 -9.61 18.52 -19.12
CA TYR A 740 -10.85 19.21 -19.46
C TYR A 740 -10.98 20.55 -18.71
N GLY A 741 -10.78 20.56 -17.40
CA GLY A 741 -10.83 21.79 -16.60
C GLY A 741 -9.74 22.81 -16.98
N LEU A 742 -8.50 22.34 -17.19
CA LEU A 742 -7.41 23.20 -17.63
C LEU A 742 -7.66 23.73 -19.06
N TYR A 743 -8.23 22.94 -19.96
CA TYR A 743 -8.66 23.39 -21.29
C TYR A 743 -9.68 24.53 -21.20
N LEU A 744 -10.69 24.41 -20.33
CA LEU A 744 -11.66 25.49 -20.12
C LEU A 744 -10.95 26.78 -19.69
N CYS A 745 -10.04 26.70 -18.73
CA CYS A 745 -9.37 27.88 -18.21
C CYS A 745 -8.40 28.51 -19.22
N PHE A 746 -7.52 27.70 -19.84
CA PHE A 746 -6.44 28.19 -20.70
C PHE A 746 -6.85 28.43 -22.14
N VAL A 747 -7.79 27.66 -22.69
CA VAL A 747 -8.15 27.72 -24.10
C VAL A 747 -9.48 28.46 -24.28
N LYS A 748 -10.53 28.08 -23.55
CA LYS A 748 -11.84 28.72 -23.66
C LYS A 748 -11.81 30.13 -23.07
N TYR A 749 -11.26 30.30 -21.86
CA TYR A 749 -11.20 31.58 -21.15
C TYR A 749 -9.86 32.31 -21.25
N LYS A 750 -8.87 31.71 -21.90
CA LYS A 750 -7.57 32.34 -22.20
C LYS A 750 -6.84 32.90 -20.98
N TYR A 751 -7.05 32.31 -19.81
CA TYR A 751 -6.33 32.74 -18.60
C TYR A 751 -4.84 32.45 -18.74
N PRO A 752 -3.94 33.39 -18.39
CA PRO A 752 -2.49 33.13 -18.43
C PRO A 752 -2.02 32.24 -17.27
N TYR A 753 -2.84 32.12 -16.21
CA TYR A 753 -2.53 31.42 -14.99
C TYR A 753 -3.82 30.93 -14.32
N VAL A 754 -3.77 29.76 -13.68
CA VAL A 754 -4.93 29.12 -13.02
C VAL A 754 -4.51 28.54 -11.69
N ILE A 755 -5.29 28.79 -10.63
CA ILE A 755 -5.11 28.17 -9.33
C ILE A 755 -5.96 26.89 -9.30
N THR A 756 -5.37 25.74 -8.99
CA THR A 756 -6.05 24.44 -9.00
C THR A 756 -6.47 24.02 -7.59
N LEU A 757 -7.70 23.57 -7.41
CA LEU A 757 -8.27 23.09 -6.15
C LEU A 757 -9.01 21.75 -6.36
N GLU A 758 -9.09 20.94 -5.31
CA GLU A 758 -9.81 19.66 -5.31
C GLU A 758 -10.86 19.64 -4.20
N ASP A 759 -11.85 18.76 -4.30
CA ASP A 759 -12.97 18.59 -3.36
C ASP A 759 -12.60 18.11 -1.95
N ASP A 760 -11.31 17.91 -1.66
CA ASP A 760 -10.76 17.54 -0.34
C ASP A 760 -9.62 18.47 0.15
N ILE A 761 -9.50 19.66 -0.46
CA ILE A 761 -8.47 20.66 -0.14
C ILE A 761 -9.11 21.96 0.33
N ILE A 762 -8.97 22.30 1.62
CA ILE A 762 -9.45 23.56 2.17
C ILE A 762 -8.40 24.66 1.93
N PRO A 763 -8.71 25.74 1.22
CA PRO A 763 -7.84 26.91 1.13
C PRO A 763 -7.87 27.74 2.42
N PHE A 764 -6.73 28.34 2.78
CA PHE A 764 -6.64 29.29 3.90
C PHE A 764 -6.92 30.73 3.47
N SER A 765 -7.09 31.62 4.45
CA SER A 765 -7.49 33.02 4.27
C SER A 765 -6.65 33.78 3.23
N ASP A 766 -5.33 33.57 3.18
CA ASP A 766 -4.43 34.27 2.26
C ASP A 766 -4.20 33.55 0.92
N PHE A 767 -4.86 32.41 0.68
CA PHE A 767 -4.62 31.53 -0.46
C PHE A 767 -4.65 32.24 -1.81
N TYR A 768 -5.69 33.04 -2.07
CA TYR A 768 -5.83 33.77 -3.34
C TYR A 768 -4.75 34.85 -3.51
N ASN A 769 -4.57 35.67 -2.49
CA ASN A 769 -3.59 36.76 -2.52
C ASN A 769 -2.15 36.23 -2.60
N TYR A 770 -1.86 35.08 -2.00
CA TYR A 770 -0.57 34.40 -2.14
C TYR A 770 -0.23 34.11 -3.61
N HIS A 771 -1.15 33.50 -4.35
CA HIS A 771 -0.97 33.27 -5.78
C HIS A 771 -0.91 34.57 -6.59
N ARG A 772 -1.78 35.53 -6.28
CA ARG A 772 -1.85 36.82 -6.97
C ARG A 772 -0.57 37.65 -6.82
N SER A 773 0.12 37.55 -5.69
CA SER A 773 1.43 38.18 -5.51
C SER A 773 2.54 37.56 -6.35
N LEU A 774 2.45 36.26 -6.66
CA LEU A 774 3.58 35.50 -7.19
C LEU A 774 3.45 35.12 -8.67
N TYR A 775 2.24 35.03 -9.22
CA TYR A 775 2.01 34.41 -10.55
C TYR A 775 2.83 35.05 -11.68
N LYS A 776 3.08 36.37 -11.62
CA LYS A 776 3.88 37.11 -12.62
C LYS A 776 5.30 36.55 -12.75
N HIS A 777 5.83 35.95 -11.68
CA HIS A 777 7.13 35.27 -11.73
C HIS A 777 7.11 33.98 -12.53
N THR A 778 5.95 33.39 -12.86
CA THR A 778 5.84 32.08 -13.53
C THR A 778 5.36 32.15 -14.99
N ILE A 779 4.73 33.25 -15.40
CA ILE A 779 4.08 33.37 -16.72
C ILE A 779 5.07 33.63 -17.87
N ASN A 780 6.26 34.18 -17.59
CA ASN A 780 7.28 34.40 -18.60
C ASN A 780 7.90 33.05 -19.05
N GLU A 781 8.05 32.83 -20.35
CA GLU A 781 8.68 31.60 -20.90
C GLU A 781 10.12 31.40 -20.43
N ALA A 782 10.86 32.50 -20.20
CA ALA A 782 12.22 32.49 -19.65
C ALA A 782 12.27 32.34 -18.12
N SER A 783 11.11 32.27 -17.45
CA SER A 783 11.07 32.17 -16.00
C SER A 783 11.74 30.88 -15.50
N PRO A 784 12.61 30.98 -14.47
CA PRO A 784 13.14 29.80 -13.79
C PRO A 784 12.08 29.12 -12.91
N TYR A 785 10.85 29.64 -12.82
CA TYR A 785 9.80 29.13 -11.94
C TYR A 785 8.68 28.44 -12.70
N PHE A 786 8.61 27.12 -12.59
CA PHE A 786 7.66 26.26 -13.31
C PHE A 786 6.20 26.49 -12.91
N ALA A 787 5.95 26.69 -11.61
CA ALA A 787 4.63 26.96 -11.03
C ALA A 787 4.79 27.44 -9.57
N ILE A 788 3.67 27.73 -8.92
CA ILE A 788 3.61 28.07 -7.49
C ILE A 788 2.83 26.98 -6.75
N SER A 789 3.40 26.42 -5.69
CA SER A 789 2.68 25.50 -4.81
C SER A 789 2.06 26.26 -3.65
N SER A 790 0.96 25.74 -3.12
CA SER A 790 0.35 26.19 -1.85
C SER A 790 0.63 25.25 -0.69
N TYR A 791 1.27 24.12 -0.96
CA TYR A 791 1.62 23.13 0.03
C TYR A 791 3.13 23.21 0.29
N ALA A 792 3.49 23.25 1.56
CA ALA A 792 4.85 23.34 2.06
C ALA A 792 5.42 21.91 2.09
N HIS A 793 6.03 21.53 0.97
CA HIS A 793 6.49 20.18 0.75
C HIS A 793 7.58 20.14 -0.32
N GLY A 794 8.27 19.02 -0.35
CA GLY A 794 9.50 18.87 -1.10
C GLY A 794 10.62 18.52 -0.14
N MET A 795 11.71 18.05 -0.69
CA MET A 795 12.78 17.48 0.13
C MET A 795 13.57 18.59 0.82
N THR A 796 13.73 19.76 0.17
CA THR A 796 14.40 20.90 0.80
C THR A 796 13.60 21.39 2.01
N HIS A 797 12.29 21.58 1.84
CA HIS A 797 11.34 21.97 2.88
C HIS A 797 11.30 20.94 4.00
N ASN A 798 11.03 19.66 3.69
CA ASN A 798 10.90 18.62 4.69
C ASN A 798 12.19 18.42 5.51
N CYS A 799 13.37 18.44 4.86
CA CYS A 799 14.65 18.33 5.56
C CYS A 799 14.90 19.57 6.44
N ARG A 800 14.62 20.79 5.94
CA ARG A 800 14.76 22.04 6.73
C ARG A 800 13.82 22.05 7.94
N TYR A 801 12.55 21.70 7.73
CA TYR A 801 11.56 21.65 8.78
C TYR A 801 11.94 20.61 9.85
N THR A 802 12.29 19.39 9.43
CA THR A 802 12.67 18.32 10.36
C THR A 802 13.90 18.69 11.18
N ALA A 803 14.95 19.23 10.54
CA ALA A 803 16.15 19.68 11.23
C ALA A 803 15.85 20.80 12.24
N SER A 804 15.03 21.78 11.85
CA SER A 804 14.61 22.89 12.72
C SER A 804 13.78 22.41 13.92
N ALA A 805 12.84 21.49 13.69
CA ALA A 805 12.00 20.92 14.74
C ALA A 805 12.82 20.12 15.76
N LEU A 806 13.77 19.29 15.30
CA LEU A 806 14.67 18.53 16.18
C LEU A 806 15.58 19.45 16.99
N TYR A 807 16.11 20.51 16.36
CA TYR A 807 16.95 21.50 17.04
C TYR A 807 16.16 22.27 18.11
N SER A 808 14.96 22.75 17.76
CA SER A 808 14.07 23.49 18.68
C SER A 808 13.61 22.64 19.86
N ALA A 809 13.47 21.32 19.68
CA ALA A 809 13.15 20.37 20.74
C ALA A 809 14.35 20.02 21.64
N GLY A 810 15.54 20.56 21.37
CA GLY A 810 16.78 20.21 22.09
C GLY A 810 17.23 18.77 21.85
N LEU A 811 16.72 18.10 20.80
CA LEU A 811 17.05 16.71 20.47
C LEU A 811 18.33 16.60 19.66
N ILE A 812 18.79 17.69 19.04
CA ILE A 812 20.10 17.79 18.41
C ILE A 812 20.78 19.08 18.89
N ASN A 813 22.04 18.96 19.30
CA ASN A 813 22.82 20.10 19.80
C ASN A 813 23.41 20.95 18.67
N ASN A 814 23.43 20.42 17.45
CA ASN A 814 24.03 21.06 16.29
C ASN A 814 23.27 20.69 15.01
N ILE A 815 22.91 21.70 14.23
CA ILE A 815 22.48 21.49 12.85
C ILE A 815 23.71 21.00 12.04
N PRO A 816 23.61 19.93 11.22
CA PRO A 816 24.75 19.36 10.49
C PRO A 816 25.46 20.43 9.63
N ARG A 817 26.78 20.33 9.45
CA ARG A 817 27.58 21.39 8.77
C ARG A 817 27.08 21.75 7.36
N GLY A 818 26.54 20.79 6.59
CA GLY A 818 25.90 21.05 5.30
C GLY A 818 24.61 21.89 5.37
N PHE A 819 24.10 22.12 6.58
CA PHE A 819 22.94 22.95 6.87
C PHE A 819 23.29 24.24 7.65
N ARG A 820 24.56 24.45 8.02
CA ARG A 820 25.00 25.62 8.82
C ARG A 820 25.03 26.96 8.07
N GLY A 821 24.81 26.94 6.76
CA GLY A 821 24.56 28.15 5.96
C GLY A 821 23.08 28.58 5.90
N PHE A 822 22.16 27.74 6.38
CA PHE A 822 20.74 28.06 6.43
C PHE A 822 20.39 28.64 7.82
N THR A 823 20.82 29.87 8.08
CA THR A 823 20.46 30.59 9.31
C THR A 823 18.97 30.92 9.37
N GLU A 824 18.28 30.94 8.24
CA GLU A 824 16.84 31.18 8.16
C GLU A 824 16.10 29.85 8.06
N HIS A 825 15.50 29.45 9.18
CA HIS A 825 14.71 28.23 9.27
C HIS A 825 13.35 28.43 8.63
N CYS A 826 12.94 27.48 7.79
CA CYS A 826 11.59 27.42 7.26
C CYS A 826 10.65 26.82 8.31
N LYS A 827 9.89 27.65 9.04
CA LYS A 827 8.89 27.19 10.01
C LYS A 827 7.49 27.18 9.37
N LEU A 828 6.62 26.30 9.87
CA LEU A 828 5.21 26.30 9.47
C LEU A 828 4.46 27.57 9.87
N THR A 829 5.01 28.37 10.78
CA THR A 829 4.49 29.69 11.16
C THR A 829 5.06 30.81 10.29
N ASP A 830 6.07 30.54 9.45
CA ASP A 830 6.73 31.56 8.65
C ASP A 830 5.94 31.81 7.37
N VAL A 831 4.95 32.68 7.51
CA VAL A 831 4.04 33.03 6.44
C VAL A 831 4.67 33.88 5.33
N ASN A 832 5.86 34.46 5.48
CA ASN A 832 6.51 35.26 4.43
C ASN A 832 7.74 34.60 3.80
N HIS A 833 8.09 33.39 4.24
CA HIS A 833 9.22 32.67 3.69
C HIS A 833 8.79 31.75 2.55
N LEU A 834 9.59 31.76 1.50
CA LEU A 834 9.46 30.89 0.34
C LEU A 834 10.69 29.99 0.23
N VAL A 835 10.50 28.80 -0.32
CA VAL A 835 11.56 27.86 -0.68
C VAL A 835 11.41 27.46 -2.13
N MET A 836 12.54 27.30 -2.82
CA MET A 836 12.57 26.84 -4.19
C MET A 836 12.66 25.32 -4.23
N GLU A 837 11.64 24.69 -4.78
CA GLU A 837 11.47 23.24 -4.70
C GLU A 837 11.57 22.54 -6.05
N ASN A 838 12.02 21.29 -6.01
CA ASN A 838 12.06 20.44 -7.19
C ASN A 838 10.76 19.66 -7.40
N TYR A 839 10.01 19.48 -6.32
CA TYR A 839 8.83 18.64 -6.32
C TYR A 839 7.57 19.48 -6.56
N TYR A 840 6.63 18.93 -7.34
CA TYR A 840 5.36 19.57 -7.66
C TYR A 840 4.20 18.74 -7.10
N ALA A 841 3.51 19.26 -6.08
CA ALA A 841 2.15 18.85 -5.78
C ALA A 841 1.18 19.78 -6.49
N VAL A 842 0.17 19.18 -7.13
CA VAL A 842 -0.98 19.88 -7.73
C VAL A 842 -1.83 20.57 -6.65
N TRP A 843 -1.75 20.13 -5.39
CA TRP A 843 -2.65 20.54 -4.32
C TRP A 843 -2.60 22.04 -4.05
N GLY A 844 -3.68 22.75 -4.42
CA GLY A 844 -3.73 24.21 -4.29
C GLY A 844 -2.70 24.94 -5.15
N SER A 845 -2.09 24.28 -6.14
CA SER A 845 -1.00 24.87 -6.91
C SER A 845 -1.54 25.80 -8.00
N GLY A 846 -0.76 26.79 -8.39
CA GLY A 846 -1.10 27.62 -9.52
C GLY A 846 -0.17 27.37 -10.70
N MET A 847 -0.79 27.17 -11.85
CA MET A 847 -0.17 26.69 -13.09
C MET A 847 -0.20 27.83 -14.13
N PRO A 848 0.94 28.17 -14.76
CA PRO A 848 0.94 29.07 -15.91
C PRO A 848 0.58 28.34 -17.21
N LEU A 849 0.09 29.09 -18.21
CA LEU A 849 -0.27 28.57 -19.54
C LEU A 849 0.87 27.77 -20.19
N ARG A 850 2.13 28.20 -20.02
CA ARG A 850 3.30 27.49 -20.57
C ARG A 850 3.45 26.07 -20.02
N THR A 851 3.13 25.88 -18.75
CA THR A 851 3.16 24.57 -18.09
C THR A 851 2.04 23.68 -18.63
N PHE A 852 0.83 24.24 -18.82
CA PHE A 852 -0.26 23.54 -19.47
C PHE A 852 0.08 23.13 -20.92
N LYS A 853 0.70 24.01 -21.73
CA LYS A 853 1.12 23.66 -23.10
C LYS A 853 2.03 22.41 -23.11
N ARG A 854 3.03 22.36 -22.23
CA ARG A 854 3.94 21.19 -22.10
C ARG A 854 3.20 19.93 -21.67
N LEU A 855 2.29 20.07 -20.69
CA LEU A 855 1.43 18.99 -20.21
C LEU A 855 0.57 18.41 -21.32
N PHE A 856 -0.12 19.28 -22.04
CA PHE A 856 -1.03 18.90 -23.11
C PHE A 856 -0.30 18.17 -24.23
N ILE A 857 0.86 18.70 -24.68
CA ILE A 857 1.71 18.06 -25.68
C ILE A 857 2.17 16.67 -25.20
N THR A 858 2.72 16.58 -23.99
CA THR A 858 3.25 15.32 -23.48
C THR A 858 2.17 14.25 -23.34
N TRP A 859 0.98 14.64 -22.91
CA TRP A 859 -0.16 13.73 -22.83
C TRP A 859 -0.52 13.10 -24.17
N LEU A 860 -0.52 13.88 -25.25
CA LEU A 860 -0.82 13.39 -26.61
C LEU A 860 0.18 12.33 -27.10
N TYR A 861 1.41 12.34 -26.58
CA TYR A 861 2.50 11.46 -27.01
C TYR A 861 2.81 10.31 -26.04
N LEU A 862 2.26 10.33 -24.82
CA LEU A 862 2.50 9.27 -23.86
C LEU A 862 1.75 8.00 -24.27
N PRO A 863 2.41 6.83 -24.25
CA PRO A 863 1.73 5.56 -24.40
C PRO A 863 0.75 5.41 -23.23
N ILE A 864 -0.54 5.32 -23.57
CA ILE A 864 -1.69 5.45 -22.66
C ILE A 864 -1.70 4.36 -21.57
N LYS A 865 -0.86 3.34 -21.68
CA LYS A 865 -0.67 2.26 -20.68
C LYS A 865 0.07 2.67 -19.40
N SER A 866 0.35 3.95 -19.21
CA SER A 866 1.19 4.43 -18.11
C SER A 866 0.33 5.01 -17.00
N ASN A 867 0.49 4.48 -15.77
CA ASN A 867 -0.18 4.91 -14.55
C ASN A 867 0.31 6.29 -14.08
N HIS A 868 0.28 7.30 -14.95
CA HIS A 868 0.68 8.66 -14.62
C HIS A 868 -0.49 9.41 -13.97
N PHE A 869 -0.23 9.97 -12.79
CA PHE A 869 -1.09 10.97 -12.17
C PHE A 869 -0.61 12.36 -12.59
N LEU A 870 -1.52 13.35 -12.61
CA LEU A 870 -1.22 14.73 -13.02
C LEU A 870 0.02 15.31 -12.33
N GLY A 871 0.15 15.13 -11.01
CA GLY A 871 1.30 15.63 -10.25
C GLY A 871 2.62 14.99 -10.66
N SER A 872 2.63 13.67 -10.90
CA SER A 872 3.82 12.97 -11.40
C SER A 872 4.20 13.46 -12.79
N LEU A 873 3.21 13.64 -13.66
CA LEU A 873 3.44 14.12 -15.02
C LEU A 873 4.01 15.54 -15.03
N LEU A 874 3.45 16.44 -14.23
CA LEU A 874 3.93 17.82 -14.10
C LEU A 874 5.32 17.91 -13.50
N ARG A 875 5.65 17.06 -12.53
CA ARG A 875 7.02 16.93 -12.03
C ARG A 875 8.00 16.54 -13.14
N ASP A 876 7.62 15.61 -14.00
CA ASP A 876 8.49 15.06 -15.06
C ASP A 876 8.58 15.99 -16.29
N LEU A 877 7.69 16.98 -16.39
CA LEU A 877 7.64 18.01 -17.46
C LEU A 877 8.54 19.23 -17.21
N ARG A 878 9.00 19.37 -15.97
CA ARG A 878 9.84 20.48 -15.54
C ARG A 878 11.25 20.31 -16.10
N ARG A 879 11.85 21.41 -16.57
CA ARG A 879 13.26 21.42 -16.98
C ARG A 879 14.18 21.32 -15.76
N HIS A 880 15.42 20.87 -15.96
CA HIS A 880 16.37 20.67 -14.85
C HIS A 880 16.72 21.97 -14.10
N ASP A 881 16.63 23.12 -14.76
CA ASP A 881 16.89 24.46 -14.23
C ASP A 881 15.66 25.10 -13.60
N GLU A 882 14.45 24.62 -13.91
CA GLU A 882 13.22 25.19 -13.38
C GLU A 882 12.94 24.73 -11.94
N ARG A 883 12.31 25.57 -11.12
CA ARG A 883 11.95 25.31 -9.72
C ARG A 883 10.50 25.70 -9.45
N MET A 884 9.97 25.21 -8.34
CA MET A 884 8.67 25.57 -7.80
C MET A 884 8.83 26.61 -6.72
N ILE A 885 7.98 27.65 -6.74
CA ILE A 885 7.86 28.55 -5.60
C ILE A 885 6.94 27.87 -4.59
N SER A 886 7.46 27.46 -3.45
CA SER A 886 6.70 26.80 -2.38
C SER A 886 6.77 27.62 -1.10
N PRO A 887 5.70 27.70 -0.29
CA PRO A 887 5.71 28.47 0.93
C PRO A 887 6.31 27.65 2.08
N CYS A 888 6.78 28.33 3.13
CA CYS A 888 7.18 27.65 4.37
C CYS A 888 5.97 27.22 5.22
N SER A 889 4.98 28.11 5.33
CA SER A 889 3.65 27.82 5.89
C SER A 889 2.70 27.36 4.79
N ASN A 890 1.93 26.29 5.03
CA ASN A 890 0.90 25.88 4.08
C ASN A 890 -0.14 26.99 3.86
N ARG A 891 -0.70 27.05 2.65
CA ARG A 891 -1.87 27.90 2.28
C ARG A 891 -3.13 27.07 2.08
N ILE A 892 -3.03 25.77 2.31
CA ILE A 892 -4.10 24.79 2.20
C ILE A 892 -4.02 23.76 3.32
N SER A 893 -5.15 23.13 3.62
CA SER A 893 -5.26 21.90 4.41
C SER A 893 -5.85 20.78 3.56
N ARG A 894 -5.45 19.54 3.86
CA ARG A 894 -6.06 18.34 3.27
C ARG A 894 -6.90 17.65 4.34
N ILE A 895 -8.22 17.69 4.18
CA ILE A 895 -9.16 17.13 5.16
C ILE A 895 -9.45 15.67 4.94
N ASP A 896 -9.35 15.20 3.70
CA ASP A 896 -9.67 13.82 3.39
C ASP A 896 -8.67 13.21 2.40
N ASN A 897 -8.36 11.93 2.63
CA ASN A 897 -7.66 11.08 1.68
C ASN A 897 -8.45 9.79 1.42
N VAL A 898 -9.73 9.71 1.83
CA VAL A 898 -10.74 8.71 1.43
C VAL A 898 -11.16 8.97 -0.04
N GLY A 899 -10.17 9.05 -0.92
CA GLY A 899 -10.34 9.23 -2.36
C GLY A 899 -10.01 7.95 -3.12
N MET A 900 -9.96 8.04 -4.45
CA MET A 900 -9.61 6.90 -5.33
C MET A 900 -8.24 6.26 -5.03
N ASN A 901 -7.37 6.96 -4.27
CA ASN A 901 -5.98 6.60 -3.98
C ASN A 901 -5.66 6.39 -2.49
N GLY A 902 -6.63 6.39 -1.57
CA GLY A 902 -6.31 6.30 -0.14
C GLY A 902 -7.35 5.62 0.75
N GLU A 903 -6.85 4.97 1.80
CA GLU A 903 -7.64 4.46 2.92
C GLU A 903 -8.15 5.60 3.81
N SER A 904 -9.27 5.32 4.50
CA SER A 904 -10.01 6.27 5.32
C SER A 904 -9.18 6.89 6.45
N TRP A 905 -9.32 8.21 6.65
CA TRP A 905 -8.72 8.92 7.80
C TRP A 905 -9.29 8.45 9.14
N TYR A 906 -10.54 8.00 9.15
CA TYR A 906 -11.20 7.48 10.36
C TYR A 906 -10.50 6.23 10.93
N ASP A 907 -9.80 5.45 10.10
CA ASP A 907 -9.09 4.25 10.54
C ASP A 907 -7.72 4.54 11.20
N GLN A 908 -7.28 5.81 11.26
CA GLN A 908 -5.93 6.19 11.72
C GLN A 908 -5.90 7.24 12.86
N GLN A 909 -6.95 7.31 13.69
CA GLN A 909 -7.03 8.29 14.80
C GLN A 909 -5.82 8.25 15.77
N GLU A 910 -5.13 7.13 15.92
CA GLU A 910 -3.96 7.03 16.80
C GLU A 910 -2.66 7.67 16.25
N ASN A 911 -2.59 7.98 14.95
CA ASN A 911 -1.39 8.59 14.34
C ASN A 911 -1.79 9.62 13.28
N PRO A 912 -2.06 10.88 13.66
CA PRO A 912 -2.40 11.92 12.70
C PRO A 912 -1.26 12.06 11.69
N ARG A 913 -1.61 12.02 10.40
CA ARG A 913 -0.62 12.18 9.33
C ARG A 913 0.01 13.56 9.41
N TRP A 914 1.30 13.67 9.07
CA TRP A 914 2.08 14.91 9.18
C TRP A 914 1.35 16.16 8.65
N TRP A 915 0.71 16.05 7.48
CA TRP A 915 0.01 17.18 6.87
C TRP A 915 -1.19 17.69 7.67
N VAL A 916 -1.84 16.84 8.47
CA VAL A 916 -2.94 17.24 9.36
C VAL A 916 -2.40 18.08 10.51
N VAL A 917 -1.30 17.64 11.11
CA VAL A 917 -0.62 18.38 12.19
C VAL A 917 -0.07 19.71 11.66
N ALA A 918 0.56 19.69 10.48
CA ALA A 918 1.13 20.87 9.85
C ALA A 918 0.06 21.89 9.44
N ALA A 919 -1.12 21.42 9.00
CA ALA A 919 -2.23 22.27 8.61
C ALA A 919 -2.72 23.14 9.78
N GLY A 920 -2.93 22.57 10.97
CA GLY A 920 -3.42 23.34 12.12
C GLY A 920 -2.46 24.47 12.56
N MET A 921 -1.15 24.23 12.50
CA MET A 921 -0.16 25.28 12.79
C MET A 921 -0.14 26.38 11.71
N SER A 922 -0.20 25.97 10.45
CA SER A 922 -0.20 26.90 9.30
C SER A 922 -1.48 27.74 9.26
N GLU A 923 -2.63 27.11 9.51
CA GLU A 923 -3.94 27.74 9.56
C GLU A 923 -3.97 28.83 10.64
N LYS A 924 -3.51 28.50 11.85
CA LYS A 924 -3.41 29.48 12.94
C LYS A 924 -2.55 30.67 12.53
N ALA A 925 -1.40 30.43 11.91
CA ALA A 925 -0.52 31.51 11.43
C ALA A 925 -1.16 32.33 10.29
N GLN A 926 -1.99 31.72 9.42
CA GLN A 926 -2.73 32.47 8.39
C GLN A 926 -3.88 33.32 8.94
N GLN A 927 -4.34 33.03 10.17
CA GLN A 927 -5.40 33.78 10.83
C GLN A 927 -4.88 35.01 11.58
N ASP A 928 -3.57 35.18 11.72
CA ASP A 928 -3.00 36.36 12.38
C ASP A 928 -3.42 37.65 11.65
N ASP A 929 -3.76 38.69 12.42
CA ASP A 929 -4.30 39.97 11.90
C ASP A 929 -3.42 40.61 10.83
N TYR A 930 -2.10 40.47 10.93
CA TYR A 930 -1.21 41.02 9.92
C TYR A 930 -1.38 40.28 8.59
N VAL A 931 -1.53 38.95 8.59
CA VAL A 931 -1.78 38.14 7.39
C VAL A 931 -3.14 38.46 6.78
N THR A 932 -4.18 38.48 7.62
CA THR A 932 -5.55 38.70 7.18
C THR A 932 -5.79 40.11 6.66
N ASN A 933 -4.92 41.08 6.94
CA ASN A 933 -4.99 42.47 6.45
C ASN A 933 -4.07 42.80 5.25
N TRP A 934 -3.25 41.87 4.78
CA TRP A 934 -2.36 42.05 3.62
C TRP A 934 -2.99 42.30 2.25
N LYS A 935 -2.40 43.23 1.49
CA LYS A 935 -2.70 43.42 0.08
C LYS A 935 -1.69 42.68 -0.78
N TYR A 936 -2.15 42.01 -1.83
CA TYR A 936 -1.29 41.17 -2.69
C TYR A 936 -0.10 41.93 -3.31
N ASN A 937 -0.25 43.23 -3.58
CA ASN A 937 0.78 44.08 -4.20
C ASN A 937 1.75 44.72 -3.20
N GLN A 938 1.54 44.52 -1.90
CA GLN A 938 2.38 45.09 -0.83
C GLN A 938 3.21 44.02 -0.10
N ARG A 939 3.02 42.74 -0.45
CA ARG A 939 3.64 41.64 0.27
C ARG A 939 5.03 41.37 -0.29
N GLU A 940 6.01 41.48 0.58
CA GLU A 940 7.38 41.05 0.31
C GLU A 940 7.58 39.63 0.84
N TYR A 941 8.21 38.79 0.03
CA TYR A 941 8.56 37.43 0.41
C TYR A 941 10.08 37.28 0.47
N SER A 942 10.57 36.64 1.53
CA SER A 942 11.98 36.25 1.61
C SER A 942 12.14 34.85 1.03
N VAL A 943 12.95 34.73 -0.02
CA VAL A 943 13.30 33.43 -0.60
C VAL A 943 14.49 32.84 0.16
N LEU A 944 14.25 31.74 0.86
CA LEU A 944 15.28 31.01 1.57
C LEU A 944 16.10 30.18 0.56
N GLN A 945 17.30 30.66 0.24
CA GLN A 945 18.24 29.96 -0.64
C GLN A 945 18.61 28.58 -0.10
#